data_AF-A0A7K2WWW3-F1
#
_entry.id   AF-A0A7K2WWW3-F1
#
_cell.length_a   1.000
_cell.length_b   1.000
_cell.length_c   1.000
_cell.angle_alpha   90.00
_cell.angle_beta   90.00
_cell.angle_gamma   90.00
#
_symmetry.space_group_name_H-M   'P 1'
#
loop_
_entity.id
_entity.type
_entity.pdbx_description
1 polymer ?
#
loop_
_entity_poly.entity_id
_entity_poly.type
_entity_poly.pdbx_seq_one_letter_code
_entity_poly.pdbx_strand_id
1 'polypeptide(L)'
;MNYSAKTDPFPSPVSVERQRVWVNAALATPGVNTPRSALENAATFLVDPEITLSDQESPGGRTLREGALRRVRTDAGEMLMVEVHLHGVAGVVWEHNERISSLWHSTADPAVGSKTQRSLTRVFPWAREEGDLRGQSYAALMSFSPTREWLMANVEEASDELDRRDGLRSYDLKEDLVLNGQQEPGMFIPQLHRLQEEPPLDGDGNPAYPTEYVGWMAVRGNNRTKRRQDIFGLTSAEVLAGVPAAKLGLSGDEIIFDTHTWLGKLSERFNRERAAAERDGDDEDAARRATNVAVVSAHLVIGSPTPERIYRIVQMSNRRDHVHPPLEFVPNDRGRALGRSVLGVYVAEGLLDEKVSQVLSGLAPITDLPSVPGDATIAELRDLRSMMILRELFPSDPDKKLLLRRALSESPPSQLSSPEINRRARAWSALTSESYPAPWNPRIAEVFHAGNVRAGLEFSGRPLRELLAAADSDDEAFEELVAFRAAHWLAAFDIIDADRGSLAGQKTDDDDGAKAARVRRTVKNHLNALRNNRGMAVALLRELADAMNGGDRIPRRVSRSGNLLMEDMNTAWFDREFPKESGKRPQKVPAPRQSRSVLLPRSPSGGGIHEDKSVPAPSERPLSVVPANGSNSSAPALPLPAVSDTAKSASEHSHPSEPVSAPAVSVPDHSEVTLGELVARADLLTRNLLEVARGAQEVFGMLPSLAMKQGVARPLANQAGSDVMRNIAEALQEVRALREAGEDLGGRADL
;
A
#
# COMPACT_ATOMS: atom_id res chain seq x y z
N MET A 1 -26.44 -33.37 2.91
CA MET A 1 -27.87 -33.02 3.03
C MET A 1 -28.37 -32.54 1.69
N ASN A 2 -29.33 -33.23 1.08
CA ASN A 2 -29.96 -32.83 -0.18
C ASN A 2 -30.97 -31.71 0.09
N TYR A 3 -30.63 -30.46 -0.24
CA TYR A 3 -31.59 -29.34 -0.28
C TYR A 3 -32.23 -29.27 -1.67
N SER A 4 -33.42 -29.87 -1.80
CA SER A 4 -34.34 -29.64 -2.92
C SER A 4 -35.55 -28.87 -2.40
N ALA A 5 -35.38 -27.55 -2.38
CA ALA A 5 -36.41 -26.53 -2.54
C ALA A 5 -35.61 -25.28 -2.94
N LYS A 6 -35.69 -24.85 -4.21
CA LYS A 6 -34.97 -23.66 -4.71
C LYS A 6 -35.45 -22.45 -3.91
N THR A 7 -34.76 -22.10 -2.83
CA THR A 7 -34.90 -20.81 -2.17
C THR A 7 -34.47 -19.75 -3.16
N ASP A 8 -35.31 -18.75 -3.34
CA ASP A 8 -35.00 -17.52 -4.07
C ASP A 8 -33.60 -17.01 -3.64
N PRO A 9 -32.69 -16.73 -4.59
CA PRO A 9 -31.28 -16.47 -4.28
C PRO A 9 -31.05 -15.11 -3.62
N PHE A 10 -31.95 -14.15 -3.83
CA PHE A 10 -31.84 -12.79 -3.30
C PHE A 10 -32.69 -12.73 -2.02
N PRO A 11 -32.06 -12.83 -0.82
CA PRO A 11 -32.82 -12.87 0.41
C PRO A 11 -33.48 -11.52 0.67
N SER A 12 -34.72 -11.56 1.16
CA SER A 12 -35.32 -10.37 1.76
C SER A 12 -34.65 -10.07 3.11
N PRO A 13 -34.68 -8.81 3.58
CA PRO A 13 -34.23 -8.46 4.92
C PRO A 13 -34.90 -9.37 5.96
N VAL A 14 -34.11 -9.85 6.94
CA VAL A 14 -34.66 -10.63 8.05
C VAL A 14 -35.61 -9.76 8.88
N SER A 15 -36.57 -10.38 9.57
CA SER A 15 -37.57 -9.63 10.34
C SER A 15 -36.94 -8.73 11.40
N VAL A 16 -37.57 -7.58 11.67
CA VAL A 16 -37.11 -6.62 12.70
C VAL A 16 -36.88 -7.29 14.06
N GLU A 17 -37.65 -8.31 14.41
CA GLU A 17 -37.45 -9.09 15.62
C GLU A 17 -36.13 -9.87 15.60
N ARG A 18 -35.83 -10.60 14.51
CA ARG A 18 -34.56 -11.30 14.32
C ARG A 18 -33.37 -10.34 14.31
N GLN A 19 -33.52 -9.17 13.68
CA GLN A 19 -32.50 -8.11 13.72
C GLN A 19 -32.22 -7.65 15.14
N ARG A 20 -33.26 -7.34 15.93
CA ARG A 20 -33.12 -6.92 17.33
C ARG A 20 -32.44 -7.97 18.20
N VAL A 21 -32.75 -9.25 18.00
CA VAL A 21 -32.09 -10.36 18.70
C VAL A 21 -30.59 -10.36 18.42
N TRP A 22 -30.19 -10.23 17.14
CA TRP A 22 -28.78 -10.18 16.77
C TRP A 22 -28.06 -8.95 17.33
N VAL A 23 -28.67 -7.76 17.22
CA VAL A 23 -28.09 -6.51 17.75
C VAL A 23 -27.87 -6.60 19.26
N ASN A 24 -28.86 -7.10 20.00
CA ASN A 24 -28.74 -7.25 21.45
C ASN A 24 -27.67 -8.28 21.82
N ALA A 25 -27.57 -9.38 21.07
CA ALA A 25 -26.53 -10.37 21.29
C ALA A 25 -25.12 -9.84 20.99
N ALA A 26 -24.96 -9.05 19.92
CA ALA A 26 -23.72 -8.35 19.60
C ALA A 26 -23.32 -7.39 20.73
N LEU A 27 -24.24 -6.56 21.21
CA LEU A 27 -23.97 -5.62 22.31
C LEU A 27 -23.68 -6.32 23.66
N ALA A 28 -24.22 -7.52 23.87
CA ALA A 28 -23.92 -8.36 25.04
C ALA A 28 -22.57 -9.10 24.93
N THR A 29 -21.94 -9.11 23.76
CA THR A 29 -20.68 -9.85 23.53
C THR A 29 -19.48 -9.09 24.10
N PRO A 30 -18.63 -9.73 24.93
CA PRO A 30 -17.45 -9.08 25.49
C PRO A 30 -16.50 -8.50 24.44
N GLY A 31 -16.07 -7.25 24.64
CA GLY A 31 -15.16 -6.54 23.74
C GLY A 31 -15.85 -5.81 22.58
N VAL A 32 -17.16 -5.98 22.39
CA VAL A 32 -17.94 -5.18 21.44
C VAL A 32 -18.13 -3.78 22.00
N ASN A 33 -17.72 -2.78 21.22
CA ASN A 33 -17.92 -1.37 21.53
C ASN A 33 -18.21 -0.56 20.26
N THR A 34 -19.01 -1.13 19.36
CA THR A 34 -19.63 -0.43 18.22
C THR A 34 -20.99 0.14 18.60
N PRO A 35 -21.42 1.28 18.03
CA PRO A 35 -22.71 1.91 18.35
C PRO A 35 -23.89 1.01 17.97
N ARG A 36 -24.98 1.08 18.76
CA ARG A 36 -26.21 0.33 18.48
C ARG A 36 -26.77 0.63 17.09
N SER A 37 -26.83 1.90 16.70
CA SER A 37 -27.37 2.33 15.40
C SER A 37 -26.57 1.77 14.21
N ALA A 38 -25.25 1.60 14.37
CA ALA A 38 -24.43 0.93 13.36
C ALA A 38 -24.76 -0.56 13.24
N LEU A 39 -24.94 -1.25 14.36
CA LEU A 39 -25.35 -2.66 14.38
C LEU A 39 -26.76 -2.84 13.81
N GLU A 40 -27.69 -1.93 14.08
CA GLU A 40 -29.04 -1.93 13.50
C GLU A 40 -28.99 -1.75 11.98
N ASN A 41 -28.14 -0.85 11.48
CA ASN A 41 -27.90 -0.69 10.04
C ASN A 41 -27.25 -1.95 9.41
N ALA A 42 -26.31 -2.62 10.09
CA ALA A 42 -25.77 -3.89 9.60
C ALA A 42 -26.84 -4.98 9.53
N ALA A 43 -27.69 -5.05 10.55
CA ALA A 43 -28.66 -6.13 10.72
C ALA A 43 -29.67 -6.21 9.57
N THR A 44 -29.97 -5.10 8.89
CA THR A 44 -30.84 -5.09 7.71
C THR A 44 -30.25 -5.84 6.52
N PHE A 45 -28.91 -5.96 6.45
CA PHE A 45 -28.20 -6.66 5.37
C PHE A 45 -27.85 -8.11 5.70
N LEU A 46 -27.98 -8.54 6.96
CA LEU A 46 -27.56 -9.88 7.38
C LEU A 46 -28.42 -10.98 6.74
N VAL A 47 -27.76 -12.03 6.30
CA VAL A 47 -28.38 -13.27 5.84
C VAL A 47 -28.16 -14.32 6.93
N ASP A 48 -29.26 -14.85 7.46
CA ASP A 48 -29.28 -15.86 8.52
C ASP A 48 -28.45 -15.50 9.77
N PRO A 49 -28.77 -14.38 10.46
CA PRO A 49 -27.99 -13.91 11.61
C PRO A 49 -27.85 -14.93 12.74
N GLU A 50 -28.78 -15.88 12.88
CA GLU A 50 -28.79 -16.93 13.90
C GLU A 50 -27.56 -17.82 13.85
N ILE A 51 -26.96 -18.02 12.68
CA ILE A 51 -25.75 -18.85 12.56
C ILE A 51 -24.58 -18.25 13.33
N THR A 52 -24.61 -16.95 13.62
CA THR A 52 -23.56 -16.22 14.35
C THR A 52 -23.84 -16.14 15.85
N LEU A 53 -25.01 -16.59 16.30
CA LEU A 53 -25.44 -16.48 17.69
C LEU A 53 -25.09 -17.73 18.49
N SER A 54 -24.82 -17.55 19.78
CA SER A 54 -24.72 -18.64 20.75
C SER A 54 -26.10 -19.24 21.04
N ASP A 55 -26.08 -20.39 21.71
CA ASP A 55 -27.28 -21.00 22.28
C ASP A 55 -27.88 -20.09 23.36
N GLN A 56 -29.21 -20.03 23.38
CA GLN A 56 -29.99 -19.13 24.24
C GLN A 56 -29.80 -19.41 25.75
N GLU A 57 -29.34 -20.61 26.11
CA GLU A 57 -29.14 -21.07 27.49
C GLU A 57 -27.77 -20.70 28.09
N SER A 58 -26.97 -19.90 27.38
CA SER A 58 -25.64 -19.51 27.84
C SER A 58 -25.71 -18.60 29.09
N PRO A 59 -24.88 -18.81 30.13
CA PRO A 59 -24.84 -17.94 31.29
C PRO A 59 -24.44 -16.51 30.88
N GLY A 60 -25.37 -15.55 31.03
CA GLY A 60 -25.17 -14.15 30.60
C GLY A 60 -26.09 -13.68 29.46
N GLY A 61 -26.93 -14.56 28.92
CA GLY A 61 -27.82 -14.27 27.79
C GLY A 61 -27.19 -14.67 26.46
N ARG A 62 -27.94 -14.43 25.37
CA ARG A 62 -27.48 -14.77 24.01
C ARG A 62 -26.39 -13.79 23.57
N THR A 63 -25.25 -14.30 23.11
CA THR A 63 -24.13 -13.50 22.57
C THR A 63 -23.81 -13.92 21.14
N LEU A 64 -22.85 -13.25 20.50
CA LEU A 64 -22.19 -13.82 19.32
C LEU A 64 -21.39 -15.04 19.75
N ARG A 65 -21.43 -16.11 18.97
CA ARG A 65 -20.66 -17.34 19.23
C ARG A 65 -19.18 -17.08 18.96
N GLU A 66 -18.30 -17.72 19.72
CA GLU A 66 -16.85 -17.55 19.61
C GLU A 66 -16.32 -17.86 18.19
N GLY A 67 -16.83 -18.92 17.55
CA GLY A 67 -16.42 -19.29 16.19
C GLY A 67 -16.87 -18.33 15.08
N ALA A 68 -17.68 -17.31 15.38
CA ALA A 68 -18.00 -16.23 14.45
C ALA A 68 -17.15 -14.97 14.70
N LEU A 69 -16.33 -14.96 15.76
CA LEU A 69 -15.52 -13.81 16.15
C LEU A 69 -14.07 -14.01 15.74
N ARG A 70 -13.43 -12.93 15.29
CA ARG A 70 -12.00 -12.92 14.95
C ARG A 70 -11.33 -11.70 15.56
N ARG A 71 -10.23 -11.92 16.29
CA ARG A 71 -9.34 -10.85 16.75
C ARG A 71 -8.21 -10.67 15.76
N VAL A 72 -7.99 -9.42 15.34
CA VAL A 72 -6.90 -9.07 14.43
C VAL A 72 -5.99 -8.08 15.12
N ARG A 73 -4.73 -8.48 15.29
CA ARG A 73 -3.68 -7.62 15.83
C ARG A 73 -2.90 -6.96 14.69
N THR A 74 -2.81 -5.64 14.75
CA THR A 74 -1.96 -4.81 13.90
C THR A 74 -0.91 -4.12 14.75
N ASP A 75 0.10 -3.51 14.12
CA ASP A 75 1.05 -2.68 14.87
C ASP A 75 0.40 -1.43 15.48
N ALA A 76 -0.74 -0.97 14.95
CA ALA A 76 -1.48 0.19 15.47
C ALA A 76 -2.42 -0.14 16.65
N GLY A 77 -2.69 -1.43 16.88
CA GLY A 77 -3.65 -1.90 17.89
C GLY A 77 -4.42 -3.15 17.44
N GLU A 78 -5.40 -3.55 18.25
CA GLU A 78 -6.25 -4.72 18.02
C GLU A 78 -7.66 -4.30 17.61
N MET A 79 -8.30 -5.11 16.78
CA MET A 79 -9.73 -5.01 16.48
C MET A 79 -10.41 -6.37 16.60
N LEU A 80 -11.67 -6.35 17.01
CA LEU A 80 -12.59 -7.48 17.05
C LEU A 80 -13.53 -7.38 15.83
N MET A 81 -13.64 -8.46 15.09
CA MET A 81 -14.51 -8.59 13.94
C MET A 81 -15.50 -9.74 14.15
N VAL A 82 -16.67 -9.64 13.51
CA VAL A 82 -17.60 -10.76 13.34
C VAL A 82 -17.65 -11.17 11.87
N GLU A 83 -17.58 -12.47 11.61
CA GLU A 83 -17.80 -13.07 10.31
C GLU A 83 -19.31 -13.29 10.10
N VAL A 84 -19.82 -12.75 9.00
CA VAL A 84 -21.24 -12.74 8.67
C VAL A 84 -21.46 -13.00 7.19
N HIS A 85 -22.67 -13.43 6.85
CA HIS A 85 -23.17 -13.37 5.47
C HIS A 85 -24.02 -12.11 5.30
N LEU A 86 -23.76 -11.37 4.24
CA LEU A 86 -24.50 -10.16 3.88
C LEU A 86 -25.18 -10.33 2.53
N HIS A 87 -26.27 -9.60 2.33
CA HIS A 87 -26.82 -9.38 1.00
C HIS A 87 -25.75 -8.82 0.06
N GLY A 88 -25.75 -9.27 -1.18
CA GLY A 88 -24.77 -8.97 -2.22
C GLY A 88 -24.51 -7.50 -2.51
N VAL A 89 -25.39 -6.61 -2.10
CA VAL A 89 -25.30 -5.16 -2.33
C VAL A 89 -24.68 -4.41 -1.14
N ALA A 90 -24.52 -5.09 0.00
CA ALA A 90 -24.10 -4.49 1.26
C ALA A 90 -22.68 -3.94 1.21
N GLY A 91 -22.48 -2.89 2.01
CA GLY A 91 -21.22 -2.14 2.13
C GLY A 91 -21.22 -0.87 1.29
N VAL A 92 -20.22 -0.02 1.52
CA VAL A 92 -20.04 1.25 0.81
C VAL A 92 -18.56 1.38 0.45
N VAL A 93 -18.23 1.83 -0.77
CA VAL A 93 -16.85 2.16 -1.13
C VAL A 93 -16.31 3.22 -0.17
N TRP A 94 -15.12 2.98 0.39
CA TRP A 94 -14.49 3.91 1.30
C TRP A 94 -13.57 4.89 0.57
N GLU A 95 -13.88 6.17 0.68
CA GLU A 95 -13.14 7.31 0.13
C GLU A 95 -11.71 7.43 0.70
N HIS A 96 -11.48 6.90 1.90
CA HIS A 96 -10.19 6.88 2.58
C HIS A 96 -9.26 5.72 2.15
N ASN A 97 -9.58 5.00 1.07
CA ASN A 97 -8.70 3.95 0.61
C ASN A 97 -7.37 4.52 0.12
N GLU A 98 -6.25 3.98 0.63
CA GLU A 98 -4.93 4.52 0.30
C GLU A 98 -4.56 4.36 -1.17
N ARG A 99 -5.16 3.40 -1.87
CA ARG A 99 -5.03 3.25 -3.32
C ARG A 99 -5.76 4.33 -4.07
N ILE A 100 -6.38 5.33 -3.45
CA ILE A 100 -6.93 6.51 -4.15
C ILE A 100 -6.55 7.80 -3.43
N SER A 101 -5.56 7.76 -2.52
CA SER A 101 -5.26 8.91 -1.66
C SER A 101 -4.77 10.14 -2.42
N SER A 102 -4.12 9.94 -3.57
CA SER A 102 -3.65 11.02 -4.44
C SER A 102 -4.74 11.72 -5.26
N LEU A 103 -5.98 11.22 -5.26
CA LEU A 103 -7.13 11.87 -5.88
C LEU A 103 -7.48 13.18 -5.17
N TRP A 104 -7.38 13.17 -3.84
CA TRP A 104 -7.93 14.21 -2.99
C TRP A 104 -6.95 15.35 -2.76
N HIS A 105 -7.48 16.57 -2.67
CA HIS A 105 -6.72 17.67 -2.10
C HIS A 105 -6.42 17.39 -0.63
N SER A 106 -5.16 17.48 -0.25
CA SER A 106 -4.75 17.17 1.12
C SER A 106 -5.04 18.34 2.05
N THR A 107 -5.57 18.03 3.22
CA THR A 107 -5.74 19.01 4.31
C THR A 107 -4.42 19.61 4.81
N ALA A 108 -3.29 18.99 4.47
CA ALA A 108 -1.96 19.48 4.82
C ALA A 108 -1.41 20.51 3.82
N ASP A 109 -2.11 20.86 2.73
CA ASP A 109 -1.72 22.00 1.90
C ASP A 109 -2.16 23.31 2.57
N PRO A 110 -1.24 24.19 3.01
CA PRO A 110 -1.59 25.44 3.66
C PRO A 110 -2.00 26.54 2.66
N ALA A 111 -1.87 26.32 1.34
CA ALA A 111 -2.39 27.24 0.35
C ALA A 111 -3.92 27.14 0.30
N VAL A 112 -4.62 28.25 0.57
CA VAL A 112 -6.09 28.29 0.59
C VAL A 112 -6.64 27.90 -0.79
N GLY A 113 -7.32 26.77 -0.84
CA GLY A 113 -7.89 26.17 -2.05
C GLY A 113 -8.76 27.14 -2.84
N SER A 114 -8.37 27.40 -4.09
CA SER A 114 -9.16 28.14 -5.06
C SER A 114 -10.37 27.31 -5.52
N LYS A 115 -11.40 27.18 -4.67
CA LYS A 115 -12.80 26.83 -5.02
C LYS A 115 -13.09 25.61 -5.91
N THR A 116 -12.12 24.78 -6.30
CA THR A 116 -12.34 23.75 -7.33
C THR A 116 -11.78 22.36 -7.02
N GLN A 117 -10.92 22.20 -6.00
CA GLN A 117 -10.41 20.87 -5.63
C GLN A 117 -11.13 20.33 -4.39
N ARG A 118 -11.77 19.16 -4.54
CA ARG A 118 -12.43 18.45 -3.44
C ARG A 118 -11.38 17.91 -2.47
N SER A 119 -11.54 18.25 -1.20
CA SER A 119 -10.74 17.68 -0.11
C SER A 119 -11.41 16.42 0.43
N LEU A 120 -10.60 15.46 0.86
CA LEU A 120 -11.08 14.27 1.54
C LEU A 120 -11.70 14.67 2.88
N THR A 121 -12.93 14.23 3.14
CA THR A 121 -13.61 14.47 4.42
C THR A 121 -12.72 14.01 5.58
N ARG A 122 -12.60 14.81 6.63
CA ARG A 122 -11.91 14.35 7.84
C ARG A 122 -12.77 13.30 8.57
N VAL A 123 -12.14 12.22 9.00
CA VAL A 123 -12.75 11.17 9.83
C VAL A 123 -12.18 11.21 11.24
N PHE A 124 -13.04 10.91 12.19
CA PHE A 124 -12.74 10.87 13.62
C PHE A 124 -13.26 9.56 14.22
N PRO A 125 -12.68 9.07 15.32
CA PRO A 125 -13.36 8.09 16.16
C PRO A 125 -14.71 8.64 16.61
N TRP A 126 -15.77 7.83 16.50
CA TRP A 126 -17.10 8.24 16.94
C TRP A 126 -17.14 8.28 18.47
N ALA A 127 -17.31 9.48 19.04
CA ALA A 127 -17.41 9.67 20.48
C ALA A 127 -18.76 9.16 21.04
N ARG A 128 -18.74 8.58 22.24
CA ARG A 128 -19.96 8.29 23.01
C ARG A 128 -20.64 9.59 23.45
N GLU A 129 -21.92 9.78 23.14
CA GLU A 129 -22.71 10.88 23.68
C GLU A 129 -22.97 10.67 25.19
N GLU A 130 -23.04 11.77 25.95
CA GLU A 130 -22.91 11.80 27.41
C GLU A 130 -23.99 10.99 28.17
N GLY A 131 -23.51 10.25 29.18
CA GLY A 131 -24.33 9.50 30.12
C GLY A 131 -23.56 8.92 31.30
N ASP A 132 -22.23 8.68 31.20
CA ASP A 132 -21.41 8.46 32.41
C ASP A 132 -19.88 8.53 32.24
N LEU A 133 -19.30 8.68 31.04
CA LEU A 133 -17.85 8.86 30.86
C LEU A 133 -17.55 9.77 29.67
N ARG A 134 -17.22 11.04 29.93
CA ARG A 134 -16.61 11.92 28.90
C ARG A 134 -15.36 11.23 28.34
N GLY A 135 -15.32 11.05 27.02
CA GLY A 135 -14.08 10.72 26.30
C GLY A 135 -13.87 9.27 25.88
N GLN A 136 -14.86 8.36 26.03
CA GLN A 136 -14.75 7.03 25.43
C GLN A 136 -15.25 7.03 23.97
N SER A 137 -14.41 6.57 23.06
CA SER A 137 -14.75 6.39 21.64
C SER A 137 -15.38 5.01 21.40
N TYR A 138 -16.23 4.89 20.39
CA TYR A 138 -16.67 3.61 19.83
C TYR A 138 -15.66 3.08 18.80
N ALA A 139 -15.68 1.77 18.52
CA ALA A 139 -15.00 1.17 17.37
C ALA A 139 -15.75 1.47 16.06
N ALA A 140 -15.96 2.76 15.80
CA ALA A 140 -16.65 3.31 14.66
C ALA A 140 -16.05 4.67 14.30
N LEU A 141 -16.26 5.10 13.07
CA LEU A 141 -15.82 6.39 12.56
C LEU A 141 -16.98 7.37 12.47
N MET A 142 -16.65 8.66 12.42
CA MET A 142 -17.59 9.75 12.20
C MET A 142 -16.96 10.79 11.27
N SER A 143 -17.76 11.36 10.38
CA SER A 143 -17.37 12.46 9.50
C SER A 143 -18.52 13.45 9.32
N PHE A 144 -18.17 14.67 8.89
CA PHE A 144 -19.12 15.75 8.65
C PHE A 144 -19.10 16.12 7.18
N SER A 145 -20.27 16.10 6.55
CA SER A 145 -20.44 16.45 5.14
C SER A 145 -21.25 17.74 5.00
N PRO A 146 -20.85 18.70 4.16
CA PRO A 146 -21.58 19.95 3.99
C PRO A 146 -23.06 19.73 3.61
N THR A 147 -23.30 18.92 2.57
CA THR A 147 -24.63 18.58 2.07
C THR A 147 -24.72 17.11 1.70
N ARG A 148 -25.94 16.61 1.48
CA ARG A 148 -26.18 15.26 0.96
C ARG A 148 -25.53 15.05 -0.42
N GLU A 149 -25.65 16.02 -1.33
CA GLU A 149 -25.06 15.95 -2.67
C GLU A 149 -23.54 15.86 -2.59
N TRP A 150 -22.92 16.59 -1.67
CA TRP A 150 -21.48 16.52 -1.45
C TRP A 150 -21.06 15.13 -0.95
N LEU A 151 -21.80 14.55 -0.01
CA LEU A 151 -21.56 13.19 0.48
C LEU A 151 -21.61 12.17 -0.66
N MET A 152 -22.70 12.20 -1.45
CA MET A 152 -22.88 11.29 -2.58
C MET A 152 -21.78 11.45 -3.62
N ALA A 153 -21.49 12.69 -4.00
CA ALA A 153 -20.50 12.99 -5.04
C ALA A 153 -19.08 12.54 -4.65
N ASN A 154 -18.73 12.55 -3.37
CA ASN A 154 -17.44 12.03 -2.90
C ASN A 154 -17.36 10.50 -2.96
N VAL A 155 -18.44 9.81 -2.56
CA VAL A 155 -18.49 8.33 -2.64
C VAL A 155 -18.47 7.86 -4.10
N GLU A 156 -19.14 8.58 -5.00
CA GLU A 156 -19.11 8.33 -6.44
C GLU A 156 -17.72 8.59 -7.02
N GLU A 157 -17.09 9.72 -6.70
CA GLU A 157 -15.75 10.04 -7.18
C GLU A 157 -14.70 9.03 -6.71
N ALA A 158 -14.82 8.55 -5.46
CA ALA A 158 -14.00 7.45 -4.95
C ALA A 158 -14.20 6.18 -5.78
N SER A 159 -15.45 5.87 -6.15
CA SER A 159 -15.79 4.69 -6.97
C SER A 159 -15.24 4.80 -8.40
N ASP A 160 -15.32 5.99 -9.01
CA ASP A 160 -14.80 6.27 -10.35
C ASP A 160 -13.26 6.18 -10.42
N GLU A 161 -12.57 6.66 -9.39
CA GLU A 161 -11.11 6.55 -9.32
C GLU A 161 -10.65 5.10 -9.15
N LEU A 162 -11.43 4.27 -8.44
CA LEU A 162 -11.17 2.84 -8.40
C LEU A 162 -11.33 2.18 -9.78
N ASP A 163 -12.26 2.65 -10.62
CA ASP A 163 -12.40 2.17 -12.00
C ASP A 163 -11.17 2.48 -12.86
N ARG A 164 -10.69 3.74 -12.80
CA ARG A 164 -9.47 4.15 -13.52
C ARG A 164 -8.27 3.29 -13.14
N ARG A 165 -8.20 2.86 -11.88
CA ARG A 165 -7.11 2.01 -11.35
C ARG A 165 -7.35 0.52 -11.56
N ASP A 166 -8.60 0.09 -11.72
CA ASP A 166 -8.97 -1.30 -12.03
C ASP A 166 -8.52 -1.71 -13.44
N GLY A 167 -8.41 -0.77 -14.38
CA GLY A 167 -7.87 -1.02 -15.73
C GLY A 167 -6.44 -1.58 -15.76
N LEU A 168 -5.74 -1.62 -14.62
CA LEU A 168 -4.43 -2.27 -14.47
C LEU A 168 -4.52 -3.78 -14.15
N ARG A 169 -5.72 -4.33 -13.91
CA ARG A 169 -5.93 -5.77 -13.70
C ARG A 169 -5.79 -6.52 -15.02
N SER A 170 -5.24 -7.73 -14.95
CA SER A 170 -5.13 -8.64 -16.11
C SER A 170 -6.44 -9.37 -16.45
N TYR A 171 -7.50 -9.17 -15.66
CA TYR A 171 -8.80 -9.83 -15.81
C TYR A 171 -9.94 -8.86 -15.43
N ASP A 172 -11.15 -9.16 -15.92
CA ASP A 172 -12.36 -8.41 -15.59
C ASP A 172 -12.93 -8.91 -14.25
N LEU A 173 -12.83 -8.06 -13.22
CA LEU A 173 -13.33 -8.38 -11.88
C LEU A 173 -14.87 -8.50 -11.84
N LYS A 174 -15.60 -7.76 -12.67
CA LYS A 174 -17.06 -7.84 -12.70
C LYS A 174 -17.49 -9.21 -13.23
N GLU A 175 -16.91 -9.65 -14.35
CA GLU A 175 -17.19 -10.97 -14.92
C GLU A 175 -16.73 -12.10 -13.99
N ASP A 176 -15.57 -11.97 -13.35
CA ASP A 176 -15.09 -12.95 -12.36
C ASP A 176 -16.09 -13.11 -11.21
N LEU A 177 -16.63 -12.00 -10.67
CA LEU A 177 -17.65 -12.04 -9.63
C LEU A 177 -18.97 -12.66 -10.12
N VAL A 178 -19.39 -12.39 -11.35
CA VAL A 178 -20.60 -13.01 -11.93
C VAL A 178 -20.43 -14.53 -12.04
N LEU A 179 -19.26 -15.00 -12.49
CA LEU A 179 -19.00 -16.42 -12.72
C LEU A 179 -18.70 -17.19 -11.44
N ASN A 180 -17.86 -16.63 -10.57
CA ASN A 180 -17.27 -17.33 -9.43
C ASN A 180 -17.77 -16.82 -8.08
N GLY A 181 -18.49 -15.71 -8.03
CA GLY A 181 -18.88 -15.06 -6.78
C GLY A 181 -17.69 -14.44 -6.05
N GLN A 182 -17.94 -13.95 -4.83
CA GLN A 182 -16.89 -13.40 -3.98
C GLN A 182 -16.20 -14.51 -3.17
N GLN A 183 -14.95 -14.82 -3.53
CA GLN A 183 -14.16 -15.85 -2.84
C GLN A 183 -13.52 -15.34 -1.53
N GLU A 184 -13.05 -14.10 -1.52
CA GLU A 184 -12.42 -13.50 -0.34
C GLU A 184 -13.37 -12.51 0.36
N PRO A 185 -13.58 -12.64 1.68
CA PRO A 185 -14.45 -11.74 2.42
C PRO A 185 -13.96 -10.29 2.38
N GLY A 186 -14.89 -9.35 2.29
CA GLY A 186 -14.63 -7.94 2.54
C GLY A 186 -14.42 -7.65 4.03
N MET A 187 -13.79 -6.52 4.36
CA MET A 187 -13.70 -6.04 5.74
C MET A 187 -14.30 -4.64 5.81
N PHE A 188 -15.24 -4.43 6.73
CA PHE A 188 -16.01 -3.19 6.81
C PHE A 188 -15.93 -2.55 8.21
N ILE A 189 -15.86 -1.23 8.25
CA ILE A 189 -15.92 -0.41 9.47
C ILE A 189 -17.17 0.47 9.41
N PRO A 190 -17.93 0.64 10.49
CA PRO A 190 -19.06 1.55 10.48
C PRO A 190 -18.58 2.99 10.55
N GLN A 191 -19.14 3.85 9.71
CA GLN A 191 -18.91 5.29 9.68
C GLN A 191 -20.23 6.03 9.72
N LEU A 192 -20.40 6.94 10.68
CA LEU A 192 -21.49 7.91 10.73
C LEU A 192 -21.12 9.14 9.90
N HIS A 193 -21.95 9.49 8.93
CA HIS A 193 -21.87 10.74 8.20
C HIS A 193 -22.96 11.67 8.71
N ARG A 194 -22.58 12.80 9.32
CA ARG A 194 -23.52 13.83 9.77
C ARG A 194 -23.52 15.00 8.77
N LEU A 195 -24.69 15.35 8.26
CA LEU A 195 -24.85 16.52 7.41
C LEU A 195 -24.74 17.80 8.23
N GLN A 196 -24.15 18.84 7.63
CA GLN A 196 -24.11 20.18 8.22
C GLN A 196 -25.32 21.03 7.81
N GLU A 197 -25.94 20.70 6.68
CA GLU A 197 -27.21 21.30 6.27
C GLU A 197 -28.38 20.74 7.06
N GLU A 198 -29.41 21.58 7.22
CA GLU A 198 -30.74 21.12 7.63
C GLU A 198 -31.51 20.69 6.37
N PRO A 199 -31.99 19.43 6.29
CA PRO A 199 -32.77 18.98 5.15
C PRO A 199 -34.02 19.85 4.97
N PRO A 200 -34.40 20.17 3.71
CA PRO A 200 -35.65 20.85 3.43
C PRO A 200 -36.82 20.00 3.93
N LEU A 201 -37.90 20.65 4.35
CA LEU A 201 -39.12 19.95 4.76
C LEU A 201 -39.99 19.62 3.53
N ASP A 202 -40.61 18.45 3.56
CA ASP A 202 -41.60 18.03 2.59
C ASP A 202 -42.97 18.70 2.84
N GLY A 203 -43.96 18.36 2.00
CA GLY A 203 -45.32 18.91 2.10
C GLY A 203 -46.05 18.55 3.41
N ASP A 204 -45.57 17.53 4.12
CA ASP A 204 -46.10 17.06 5.40
C ASP A 204 -45.30 17.61 6.61
N GLY A 205 -44.29 18.44 6.36
CA GLY A 205 -43.43 19.04 7.38
C GLY A 205 -42.34 18.13 7.93
N ASN A 206 -42.10 16.97 7.29
CA ASN A 206 -41.00 16.07 7.65
C ASN A 206 -39.73 16.41 6.86
N PRO A 207 -38.54 16.12 7.39
CA PRO A 207 -37.30 16.25 6.61
C PRO A 207 -37.36 15.41 5.33
N ALA A 208 -37.10 16.01 4.17
CA ALA A 208 -37.09 15.34 2.88
C ALA A 208 -36.02 14.23 2.78
N TYR A 209 -34.99 14.29 3.64
CA TYR A 209 -33.98 13.25 3.80
C TYR A 209 -33.37 13.29 5.22
N PRO A 210 -32.72 12.19 5.67
CA PRO A 210 -32.06 12.14 6.98
C PRO A 210 -30.89 13.12 7.13
N THR A 211 -30.66 13.61 8.34
CA THR A 211 -29.46 14.39 8.71
C THR A 211 -28.23 13.52 8.97
N GLU A 212 -28.42 12.21 9.13
CA GLU A 212 -27.38 11.25 9.50
C GLU A 212 -27.49 9.98 8.66
N TYR A 213 -26.35 9.51 8.17
CA TYR A 213 -26.23 8.27 7.40
C TYR A 213 -25.19 7.37 8.03
N VAL A 214 -25.50 6.09 8.20
CA VAL A 214 -24.54 5.09 8.66
C VAL A 214 -24.16 4.20 7.49
N GLY A 215 -22.87 4.16 7.17
CA GLY A 215 -22.29 3.31 6.14
C GLY A 215 -21.34 2.27 6.72
N TRP A 216 -21.39 1.06 6.20
CA TRP A 216 -20.36 0.05 6.43
C TRP A 216 -19.29 0.17 5.34
N MET A 217 -18.24 0.93 5.65
CA MET A 217 -17.22 1.34 4.68
C MET A 217 -16.24 0.21 4.42
N ALA A 218 -16.02 -0.13 3.15
CA ALA A 218 -15.17 -1.23 2.71
C ALA A 218 -13.68 -0.88 2.89
N VAL A 219 -13.12 -1.26 4.03
CA VAL A 219 -11.69 -1.12 4.30
C VAL A 219 -10.88 -2.07 3.41
N ARG A 220 -11.34 -3.33 3.30
CA ARG A 220 -10.82 -4.33 2.35
C ARG A 220 -11.94 -4.75 1.41
N GLY A 221 -11.61 -4.91 0.13
CA GLY A 221 -12.59 -5.28 -0.90
C GLY A 221 -13.39 -4.12 -1.46
N ASN A 222 -12.81 -2.91 -1.52
CA ASN A 222 -13.43 -1.71 -2.13
C ASN A 222 -13.92 -2.00 -3.57
N ASN A 223 -13.03 -2.52 -4.43
CA ASN A 223 -13.36 -2.80 -5.83
C ASN A 223 -14.41 -3.90 -5.94
N ARG A 224 -14.36 -4.93 -5.07
CA ARG A 224 -15.38 -5.99 -5.03
C ARG A 224 -16.74 -5.42 -4.65
N THR A 225 -16.79 -4.56 -3.63
CA THR A 225 -18.03 -3.88 -3.19
C THR A 225 -18.64 -3.05 -4.30
N LYS A 226 -17.82 -2.23 -4.99
CA LYS A 226 -18.25 -1.50 -6.17
C LYS A 226 -18.82 -2.43 -7.25
N ARG A 227 -18.06 -3.43 -7.69
CA ARG A 227 -18.48 -4.32 -8.79
C ARG A 227 -19.74 -5.11 -8.47
N ARG A 228 -19.91 -5.55 -7.21
CA ARG A 228 -21.17 -6.16 -6.77
C ARG A 228 -22.34 -5.20 -6.97
N GLN A 229 -22.22 -3.96 -6.52
CA GLN A 229 -23.27 -2.96 -6.69
C GLN A 229 -23.54 -2.63 -8.16
N ASP A 230 -22.50 -2.55 -9.00
CA ASP A 230 -22.62 -2.41 -10.46
C ASP A 230 -23.42 -3.57 -11.09
N ILE A 231 -23.31 -4.79 -10.56
CA ILE A 231 -24.10 -5.97 -10.99
C ILE A 231 -25.57 -5.82 -10.58
N PHE A 232 -25.84 -5.25 -9.41
CA PHE A 232 -27.20 -4.91 -8.95
C PHE A 232 -27.79 -3.62 -9.57
N GLY A 233 -27.00 -2.89 -10.38
CA GLY A 233 -27.43 -1.61 -10.96
C GLY A 233 -27.51 -0.44 -9.98
N LEU A 234 -26.86 -0.56 -8.82
CA LEU A 234 -26.79 0.48 -7.79
C LEU A 234 -25.37 1.05 -7.68
N THR A 235 -25.26 2.28 -7.17
CA THR A 235 -23.98 2.88 -6.77
C THR A 235 -23.77 2.79 -5.26
N SER A 236 -22.52 2.91 -4.79
CA SER A 236 -22.22 3.01 -3.35
C SER A 236 -22.90 4.22 -2.70
N ALA A 237 -23.04 5.33 -3.42
CA ALA A 237 -23.73 6.52 -2.92
C ALA A 237 -25.24 6.28 -2.71
N GLU A 238 -25.88 5.52 -3.61
CA GLU A 238 -27.29 5.13 -3.45
C GLU A 238 -27.49 4.16 -2.28
N VAL A 239 -26.59 3.19 -2.11
CA VAL A 239 -26.63 2.27 -0.96
C VAL A 239 -26.46 3.01 0.37
N LEU A 240 -25.64 4.07 0.41
CA LEU A 240 -25.42 4.91 1.60
C LEU A 240 -26.56 5.90 1.86
N ALA A 241 -26.99 6.62 0.84
CA ALA A 241 -27.80 7.84 0.96
C ALA A 241 -29.20 7.74 0.34
N GLY A 242 -29.67 6.52 0.08
CA GLY A 242 -31.02 6.20 -0.41
C GLY A 242 -31.07 5.82 -1.89
N VAL A 243 -32.00 4.92 -2.22
CA VAL A 243 -32.12 4.33 -3.57
C VAL A 243 -33.32 4.94 -4.30
N PRO A 244 -33.18 5.38 -5.57
CA PRO A 244 -34.31 5.85 -6.37
C PRO A 244 -35.37 4.77 -6.57
N ALA A 245 -36.65 5.12 -6.41
CA ALA A 245 -37.79 4.20 -6.56
C ALA A 245 -37.83 3.50 -7.93
N ALA A 246 -37.47 4.22 -9.01
CA ALA A 246 -37.35 3.65 -10.35
C ALA A 246 -36.39 2.46 -10.42
N LYS A 247 -35.27 2.48 -9.67
CA LYS A 247 -34.31 1.36 -9.61
C LYS A 247 -34.84 0.18 -8.81
N LEU A 248 -35.94 0.33 -8.08
CA LEU A 248 -36.62 -0.72 -7.34
C LEU A 248 -37.83 -1.28 -8.09
N GLY A 249 -38.10 -0.81 -9.32
CA GLY A 249 -39.28 -1.19 -10.11
C GLY A 249 -40.56 -0.53 -9.61
N LEU A 250 -40.46 0.57 -8.86
CA LEU A 250 -41.58 1.39 -8.43
C LEU A 250 -41.74 2.60 -9.38
N SER A 251 -42.95 3.17 -9.42
CA SER A 251 -43.22 4.38 -10.20
C SER A 251 -42.90 5.62 -9.37
N GLY A 252 -42.37 6.67 -10.02
CA GLY A 252 -42.05 7.96 -9.37
C GLY A 252 -40.55 8.24 -9.26
N ASP A 253 -40.24 9.48 -8.88
CA ASP A 253 -38.86 10.01 -8.77
C ASP A 253 -38.40 10.10 -7.30
N GLU A 254 -39.16 9.51 -6.38
CA GLU A 254 -38.86 9.49 -4.95
C GLU A 254 -37.63 8.63 -4.61
N ILE A 255 -36.97 8.98 -3.50
CA ILE A 255 -35.80 8.28 -2.98
C ILE A 255 -36.22 7.54 -1.70
N ILE A 256 -35.94 6.25 -1.63
CA ILE A 256 -36.25 5.42 -0.47
C ILE A 256 -35.01 5.29 0.40
N PHE A 257 -35.07 5.85 1.61
CA PHE A 257 -33.95 5.86 2.57
C PHE A 257 -33.94 4.67 3.52
N ASP A 258 -35.11 4.11 3.85
CA ASP A 258 -35.18 2.98 4.77
C ASP A 258 -34.62 1.70 4.14
N THR A 259 -33.50 1.21 4.70
CA THR A 259 -32.78 0.04 4.18
C THR A 259 -33.62 -1.22 4.15
N HIS A 260 -34.44 -1.44 5.17
CA HIS A 260 -35.33 -2.59 5.19
C HIS A 260 -36.33 -2.54 4.02
N THR A 261 -36.88 -1.36 3.73
CA THR A 261 -37.84 -1.17 2.64
C THR A 261 -37.20 -1.33 1.26
N TRP A 262 -36.13 -0.58 0.96
CA TRP A 262 -35.58 -0.63 -0.40
C TRP A 262 -34.90 -1.97 -0.70
N LEU A 263 -34.24 -2.59 0.29
CA LEU A 263 -33.59 -3.88 0.09
C LEU A 263 -34.64 -4.99 -0.13
N GLY A 264 -35.75 -4.97 0.59
CA GLY A 264 -36.87 -5.89 0.35
C GLY A 264 -37.42 -5.77 -1.07
N LYS A 265 -37.62 -4.53 -1.56
CA LYS A 265 -38.09 -4.28 -2.93
C LYS A 265 -37.10 -4.71 -4.00
N LEU A 266 -35.80 -4.48 -3.75
CA LEU A 266 -34.73 -4.94 -4.64
C LEU A 266 -34.73 -6.47 -4.75
N SER A 267 -34.78 -7.18 -3.62
CA SER A 267 -34.81 -8.65 -3.60
C SER A 267 -36.05 -9.21 -4.29
N GLU A 268 -37.24 -8.65 -4.02
CA GLU A 268 -38.50 -9.03 -4.71
C GLU A 268 -38.41 -8.83 -6.23
N ARG A 269 -37.79 -7.74 -6.68
CA ARG A 269 -37.56 -7.45 -8.11
C ARG A 269 -36.61 -8.46 -8.73
N PHE A 270 -35.42 -8.64 -8.15
CA PHE A 270 -34.39 -9.53 -8.70
C PHE A 270 -34.82 -11.00 -8.72
N ASN A 271 -35.53 -11.49 -7.69
CA ASN A 271 -36.07 -12.86 -7.71
C ASN A 271 -37.09 -13.06 -8.86
N ARG A 272 -37.93 -12.06 -9.13
CA ARG A 272 -38.90 -12.08 -10.22
C ARG A 272 -38.24 -12.02 -11.59
N GLU A 273 -37.26 -11.14 -11.76
CA GLU A 273 -36.48 -10.98 -13.00
C GLU A 273 -35.68 -12.25 -13.29
N ARG A 274 -34.99 -12.83 -12.30
CA ARG A 274 -34.31 -14.13 -12.45
C ARG A 274 -35.27 -15.23 -12.87
N ALA A 275 -36.44 -15.33 -12.23
CA ALA A 275 -37.43 -16.35 -12.59
C ALA A 275 -37.98 -16.16 -14.02
N ALA A 276 -38.05 -14.93 -14.51
CA ALA A 276 -38.39 -14.65 -15.91
C ALA A 276 -37.24 -15.04 -16.84
N ALA A 277 -36.01 -14.62 -16.55
CA ALA A 277 -34.82 -14.95 -17.32
C ALA A 277 -34.56 -16.47 -17.41
N GLU A 278 -34.80 -17.22 -16.33
CA GLU A 278 -34.74 -18.69 -16.34
C GLU A 278 -35.77 -19.32 -17.28
N ARG A 279 -36.97 -18.71 -17.42
CA ARG A 279 -37.99 -19.20 -18.37
C ARG A 279 -37.66 -18.84 -19.81
N ASP A 280 -37.10 -17.65 -20.02
CA ASP A 280 -36.81 -17.11 -21.35
C ASP A 280 -35.44 -17.58 -21.88
N GLY A 281 -34.61 -18.22 -21.03
CA GLY A 281 -33.27 -18.67 -21.39
C GLY A 281 -32.28 -17.52 -21.57
N ASP A 282 -32.53 -16.38 -20.93
CA ASP A 282 -31.64 -15.22 -20.97
C ASP A 282 -30.55 -15.37 -19.92
N ASP A 283 -29.35 -15.72 -20.35
CA ASP A 283 -28.17 -15.88 -19.50
C ASP A 283 -27.53 -14.52 -19.14
N GLU A 284 -27.83 -13.45 -19.90
CA GLU A 284 -27.26 -12.12 -19.74
C GLU A 284 -28.10 -11.19 -18.87
N ASP A 285 -29.31 -11.62 -18.48
CA ASP A 285 -30.16 -10.88 -17.55
C ASP A 285 -29.42 -10.55 -16.24
N ALA A 286 -29.57 -9.31 -15.78
CA ALA A 286 -28.84 -8.79 -14.63
C ALA A 286 -29.11 -9.59 -13.35
N ALA A 287 -30.36 -10.03 -13.13
CA ALA A 287 -30.71 -10.81 -11.96
C ALA A 287 -30.16 -12.23 -12.03
N ARG A 288 -30.04 -12.82 -13.22
CA ARG A 288 -29.36 -14.11 -13.37
C ARG A 288 -27.85 -13.97 -13.09
N ARG A 289 -27.20 -12.97 -13.67
CA ARG A 289 -25.78 -12.67 -13.48
C ARG A 289 -25.42 -12.34 -12.02
N ALA A 290 -26.36 -11.78 -11.26
CA ALA A 290 -26.17 -11.44 -9.84
C ALA A 290 -26.22 -12.65 -8.88
N THR A 291 -26.64 -13.84 -9.34
CA THR A 291 -26.92 -15.01 -8.47
C THR A 291 -25.72 -15.40 -7.60
N ASN A 292 -24.51 -15.46 -8.17
CA ASN A 292 -23.30 -15.89 -7.45
C ASN A 292 -22.77 -14.84 -6.47
N VAL A 293 -23.30 -13.61 -6.52
CA VAL A 293 -22.99 -12.53 -5.58
C VAL A 293 -24.20 -12.13 -4.75
N ALA A 294 -25.30 -12.86 -4.80
CA ALA A 294 -26.53 -12.54 -4.07
C ALA A 294 -26.33 -12.53 -2.54
N VAL A 295 -25.44 -13.39 -2.05
CA VAL A 295 -25.01 -13.48 -0.66
C VAL A 295 -23.49 -13.57 -0.64
N VAL A 296 -22.85 -12.79 0.22
CA VAL A 296 -21.38 -12.74 0.32
C VAL A 296 -20.90 -12.80 1.76
N SER A 297 -19.75 -13.44 1.98
CA SER A 297 -19.07 -13.42 3.28
C SER A 297 -18.37 -12.08 3.53
N ALA A 298 -18.46 -11.59 4.76
CA ALA A 298 -17.89 -10.32 5.17
C ALA A 298 -17.41 -10.35 6.63
N HIS A 299 -16.42 -9.51 6.93
CA HIS A 299 -15.99 -9.20 8.28
C HIS A 299 -16.46 -7.80 8.68
N LEU A 300 -17.27 -7.71 9.73
CA LEU A 300 -17.68 -6.42 10.31
C LEU A 300 -16.82 -6.12 11.53
N VAL A 301 -16.16 -4.96 11.56
CA VAL A 301 -15.43 -4.50 12.75
C VAL A 301 -16.45 -4.04 13.80
N ILE A 302 -16.48 -4.75 14.92
CA ILE A 302 -17.47 -4.57 16.00
C ILE A 302 -16.85 -4.19 17.36
N GLY A 303 -15.52 -4.17 17.45
CA GLY A 303 -14.86 -3.79 18.69
C GLY A 303 -13.39 -3.44 18.55
N SER A 304 -12.86 -2.72 19.53
CA SER A 304 -11.42 -2.50 19.72
C SER A 304 -11.15 -2.06 21.16
N PRO A 305 -10.07 -2.55 21.81
CA PRO A 305 -9.66 -2.05 23.13
C PRO A 305 -9.14 -0.60 23.09
N THR A 306 -8.75 -0.10 21.92
CA THR A 306 -8.23 1.27 21.70
C THR A 306 -9.02 1.96 20.59
N PRO A 307 -10.33 2.21 20.79
CA PRO A 307 -11.24 2.72 19.76
C PRO A 307 -10.83 4.11 19.23
N GLU A 308 -10.13 4.92 20.03
CA GLU A 308 -9.55 6.19 19.61
C GLU A 308 -8.52 6.05 18.48
N ARG A 309 -7.95 4.85 18.28
CA ARG A 309 -6.99 4.54 17.19
C ARG A 309 -7.64 3.77 16.04
N ILE A 310 -8.96 3.56 16.04
CA ILE A 310 -9.63 2.61 15.14
C ILE A 310 -9.36 2.88 13.66
N TYR A 311 -9.33 4.15 13.24
CA TYR A 311 -8.99 4.55 11.87
C TYR A 311 -7.62 3.99 11.43
N ARG A 312 -6.60 4.09 12.30
CA ARG A 312 -5.26 3.57 12.00
C ARG A 312 -5.22 2.05 11.99
N ILE A 313 -5.90 1.41 12.93
CA ILE A 313 -5.96 -0.04 13.06
C ILE A 313 -6.51 -0.65 11.76
N VAL A 314 -7.64 -0.14 11.27
CA VAL A 314 -8.26 -0.65 10.04
C VAL A 314 -7.43 -0.32 8.79
N GLN A 315 -6.83 0.87 8.70
CA GLN A 315 -5.92 1.23 7.61
C GLN A 315 -4.68 0.34 7.56
N MET A 316 -4.04 0.09 8.71
CA MET A 316 -2.85 -0.77 8.79
C MET A 316 -3.18 -2.21 8.38
N SER A 317 -4.35 -2.70 8.78
CA SER A 317 -4.87 -3.98 8.32
C SER A 317 -4.97 -4.03 6.79
N ASN A 318 -5.51 -2.99 6.14
CA ASN A 318 -5.57 -2.92 4.67
C ASN A 318 -4.17 -2.86 4.02
N ARG A 319 -3.22 -2.12 4.59
CA ARG A 319 -1.85 -2.00 4.07
C ARG A 319 -1.14 -3.34 3.98
N ARG A 320 -1.22 -4.18 5.01
CA ARG A 320 -0.57 -5.50 5.03
C ARG A 320 -1.00 -6.34 3.83
N ASP A 321 -2.27 -6.25 3.46
CA ASP A 321 -2.84 -6.94 2.31
C ASP A 321 -2.41 -6.32 0.97
N HIS A 322 -1.80 -5.13 0.93
CA HIS A 322 -1.39 -4.45 -0.31
C HIS A 322 0.13 -4.25 -0.45
N VAL A 323 0.93 -4.62 0.55
CA VAL A 323 2.40 -4.63 0.45
C VAL A 323 2.90 -5.78 -0.45
N HIS A 324 2.11 -6.85 -0.64
CA HIS A 324 2.47 -8.04 -1.44
C HIS A 324 1.50 -8.62 -2.53
N PRO A 325 0.50 -7.93 -3.14
CA PRO A 325 -0.39 -8.53 -4.17
C PRO A 325 -0.16 -8.03 -5.61
N PRO A 326 -0.91 -8.58 -6.61
CA PRO A 326 -0.71 -8.28 -8.03
C PRO A 326 -1.08 -6.85 -8.47
N LEU A 327 -1.74 -6.05 -7.62
CA LEU A 327 -2.11 -4.67 -7.92
C LEU A 327 -1.22 -3.69 -7.16
N GLU A 328 -0.26 -3.16 -7.90
CA GLU A 328 0.72 -2.24 -7.37
C GLU A 328 0.09 -0.87 -7.06
N PHE A 329 0.38 -0.34 -5.86
CA PHE A 329 0.23 1.09 -5.62
C PHE A 329 1.07 1.87 -6.64
N VAL A 330 0.50 2.95 -7.19
CA VAL A 330 1.28 3.97 -7.91
C VAL A 330 2.39 4.51 -6.99
N PRO A 331 3.51 5.01 -7.53
CA PRO A 331 4.66 5.38 -6.72
C PRO A 331 4.36 6.31 -5.53
N ASN A 332 3.48 7.31 -5.71
CA ASN A 332 3.08 8.23 -4.64
C ASN A 332 2.29 7.55 -3.54
N ASP A 333 1.20 6.84 -3.86
CA ASP A 333 0.40 6.16 -2.85
C ASP A 333 1.21 5.09 -2.10
N ARG A 334 2.14 4.42 -2.79
CA ARG A 334 3.09 3.50 -2.15
C ARG A 334 3.97 4.24 -1.13
N GLY A 335 4.55 5.36 -1.53
CA GLY A 335 5.39 6.18 -0.66
C GLY A 335 4.62 6.68 0.57
N ARG A 336 3.39 7.17 0.37
CA ARG A 336 2.50 7.63 1.46
C ARG A 336 2.15 6.49 2.41
N ALA A 337 1.72 5.34 1.89
CA ALA A 337 1.38 4.17 2.71
C ALA A 337 2.56 3.69 3.56
N LEU A 338 3.77 3.61 2.97
CA LEU A 338 4.99 3.24 3.69
C LEU A 338 5.36 4.27 4.78
N GLY A 339 5.31 5.56 4.45
CA GLY A 339 5.58 6.62 5.42
C GLY A 339 4.58 6.61 6.58
N ARG A 340 3.28 6.44 6.29
CA ARG A 340 2.22 6.30 7.30
C ARG A 340 2.36 5.06 8.16
N SER A 341 2.91 3.97 7.61
CA SER A 341 3.24 2.76 8.38
C SER A 341 4.28 3.08 9.46
N VAL A 342 5.39 3.72 9.08
CA VAL A 342 6.46 4.12 10.01
C VAL A 342 5.93 5.05 11.09
N LEU A 343 5.21 6.11 10.71
CA LEU A 343 4.60 7.04 11.66
C LEU A 343 3.62 6.33 12.61
N GLY A 344 2.86 5.37 12.09
CA GLY A 344 1.92 4.56 12.88
C GLY A 344 2.61 3.73 13.96
N VAL A 345 3.73 3.07 13.62
CA VAL A 345 4.52 2.29 14.58
C VAL A 345 5.09 3.19 15.68
N TYR A 346 5.57 4.39 15.35
CA TYR A 346 6.08 5.31 16.37
C TYR A 346 4.99 5.78 17.34
N VAL A 347 3.77 6.03 16.86
CA VAL A 347 2.65 6.37 17.76
C VAL A 347 2.25 5.19 18.64
N ALA A 348 2.25 3.97 18.09
CA ALA A 348 1.92 2.78 18.85
C ALA A 348 2.87 2.57 20.05
N GLU A 349 4.16 2.85 19.85
CA GLU A 349 5.22 2.77 20.87
C GLU A 349 5.39 4.06 21.70
N GLY A 350 4.52 5.07 21.49
CA GLY A 350 4.56 6.33 22.26
C GLY A 350 5.73 7.26 21.95
N LEU A 351 6.46 7.03 20.84
CA LEU A 351 7.59 7.85 20.39
C LEU A 351 7.18 9.04 19.50
N LEU A 352 5.91 9.09 19.11
CA LEU A 352 5.32 10.18 18.35
C LEU A 352 3.91 10.45 18.84
N ASP A 353 3.54 11.72 18.96
CA ASP A 353 2.18 12.11 19.32
C ASP A 353 1.20 11.82 18.17
N GLU A 354 -0.02 11.40 18.50
CA GLU A 354 -1.08 11.04 17.55
C GLU A 354 -1.44 12.23 16.65
N LYS A 355 -1.61 13.43 17.23
CA LYS A 355 -1.97 14.65 16.50
C LYS A 355 -0.84 15.07 15.56
N VAL A 356 0.41 15.04 16.04
CA VAL A 356 1.59 15.31 15.21
C VAL A 356 1.64 14.33 14.03
N SER A 357 1.47 13.04 14.30
CA SER A 357 1.46 11.99 13.28
C SER A 357 0.35 12.19 12.24
N GLN A 358 -0.85 12.63 12.64
CA GLN A 358 -1.94 12.97 11.71
C GLN A 358 -1.52 14.08 10.74
N VAL A 359 -0.89 15.15 11.25
CA VAL A 359 -0.36 16.23 10.40
C VAL A 359 0.72 15.71 9.45
N LEU A 360 1.73 14.99 9.96
CA LEU A 360 2.81 14.44 9.13
C LEU A 360 2.28 13.46 8.06
N SER A 361 1.18 12.77 8.34
CA SER A 361 0.52 11.83 7.41
C SER A 361 -0.43 12.47 6.39
N GLY A 362 -0.66 13.79 6.46
CA GLY A 362 -1.54 14.51 5.53
C GLY A 362 -3.03 14.53 5.92
N LEU A 363 -3.36 14.03 7.12
CA LEU A 363 -4.74 13.87 7.61
C LEU A 363 -5.24 15.04 8.47
N ALA A 364 -4.35 15.99 8.78
CA ALA A 364 -4.68 17.20 9.51
C ALA A 364 -3.86 18.38 8.97
N PRO A 365 -4.36 19.63 9.12
CA PRO A 365 -3.66 20.84 8.69
C PRO A 365 -2.29 21.01 9.34
N ILE A 366 -1.34 21.64 8.63
CA ILE A 366 0.01 21.90 9.19
C ILE A 366 -0.07 22.74 10.47
N THR A 367 -1.02 23.66 10.53
CA THR A 367 -1.27 24.55 11.66
C THR A 367 -1.65 23.83 12.96
N ASP A 368 -1.99 22.54 12.90
CA ASP A 368 -2.28 21.72 14.08
C ASP A 368 -1.01 21.26 14.83
N LEU A 369 0.18 21.47 14.26
CA LEU A 369 1.46 21.17 14.91
C LEU A 369 1.76 22.13 16.07
N PRO A 370 2.30 21.62 17.20
CA PRO A 370 2.53 22.43 18.40
C PRO A 370 3.62 23.50 18.22
N SER A 371 4.53 23.32 17.27
CA SER A 371 5.71 24.18 17.06
C SER A 371 5.53 25.19 15.91
N VAL A 372 4.30 25.43 15.45
CA VAL A 372 4.03 26.36 14.34
C VAL A 372 4.09 27.81 14.84
N PRO A 373 4.93 28.67 14.25
CA PRO A 373 4.88 30.11 14.51
C PRO A 373 3.53 30.71 14.08
N GLY A 374 2.98 31.62 14.88
CA GLY A 374 1.67 32.24 14.60
C GLY A 374 1.63 33.09 13.32
N ASP A 375 2.78 33.54 12.83
CA ASP A 375 2.98 34.30 11.59
C ASP A 375 3.64 33.48 10.48
N ALA A 376 3.66 32.15 10.59
CA ALA A 376 4.33 31.29 9.63
C ALA A 376 3.72 31.44 8.23
N THR A 377 4.59 31.71 7.25
CA THR A 377 4.25 31.76 5.83
C THR A 377 3.99 30.35 5.27
N ILE A 378 3.34 30.25 4.09
CA ILE A 378 3.06 28.98 3.41
C ILE A 378 4.36 28.16 3.21
N ALA A 379 5.43 28.81 2.75
CA ALA A 379 6.72 28.17 2.56
C ALA A 379 7.31 27.63 3.89
N GLU A 380 7.18 28.38 4.98
CA GLU A 380 7.64 27.96 6.32
C GLU A 380 6.83 26.77 6.86
N LEU A 381 5.51 26.75 6.66
CA LEU A 381 4.65 25.63 7.04
C LEU A 381 5.02 24.35 6.27
N ARG A 382 5.17 24.46 4.95
CA ARG A 382 5.59 23.34 4.08
C ARG A 382 6.96 22.82 4.46
N ASP A 383 7.92 23.72 4.73
CA ASP A 383 9.26 23.35 5.18
C ASP A 383 9.23 22.61 6.51
N LEU A 384 8.54 23.17 7.51
CA LEU A 384 8.41 22.57 8.84
C LEU A 384 7.90 21.12 8.73
N ARG A 385 6.79 20.90 8.02
CA ARG A 385 6.24 19.55 7.83
C ARG A 385 7.20 18.64 7.09
N SER A 386 7.75 19.08 5.96
CA SER A 386 8.71 18.30 5.16
C SER A 386 9.91 17.84 5.98
N MET A 387 10.50 18.75 6.77
CA MET A 387 11.69 18.47 7.57
C MET A 387 11.36 17.60 8.79
N MET A 388 10.19 17.75 9.39
CA MET A 388 9.72 16.81 10.43
C MET A 388 9.56 15.39 9.86
N ILE A 389 8.94 15.23 8.69
CA ILE A 389 8.84 13.91 8.02
C ILE A 389 10.24 13.34 7.75
N LEU A 390 11.18 14.16 7.28
CA LEU A 390 12.56 13.73 7.04
C LEU A 390 13.23 13.21 8.33
N ARG A 391 13.06 13.88 9.48
CA ARG A 391 13.57 13.40 10.79
C ARG A 391 13.04 12.03 11.13
N GLU A 392 11.74 11.83 10.94
CA GLU A 392 11.08 10.58 11.32
C GLU A 392 11.47 9.40 10.41
N LEU A 393 11.76 9.64 9.13
CA LEU A 393 12.18 8.61 8.17
C LEU A 393 13.70 8.37 8.15
N PHE A 394 14.48 9.30 8.67
CA PHE A 394 15.94 9.22 8.76
C PHE A 394 16.45 9.52 10.19
N PRO A 395 15.93 8.83 11.22
CA PRO A 395 16.24 9.15 12.61
C PRO A 395 17.71 8.83 12.94
N SER A 396 18.30 9.61 13.85
CA SER A 396 19.56 9.28 14.53
C SER A 396 19.33 8.37 15.74
N ASP A 397 18.16 8.50 16.37
CA ASP A 397 17.67 7.71 17.52
C ASP A 397 17.66 6.19 17.24
N PRO A 398 18.40 5.36 18.03
CA PRO A 398 18.42 3.90 17.89
C PRO A 398 17.06 3.21 17.99
N ASP A 399 16.15 3.68 18.84
CA ASP A 399 14.85 3.03 19.07
C ASP A 399 13.94 3.25 17.85
N LYS A 400 13.90 4.49 17.36
CA LYS A 400 13.21 4.81 16.09
C LYS A 400 13.82 4.06 14.90
N LYS A 401 15.15 3.91 14.83
CA LYS A 401 15.80 3.11 13.78
C LYS A 401 15.34 1.65 13.78
N LEU A 402 15.22 1.03 14.95
CA LEU A 402 14.76 -0.35 15.07
C LEU A 402 13.31 -0.50 14.58
N LEU A 403 12.42 0.38 15.04
CA LEU A 403 11.00 0.35 14.68
C LEU A 403 10.76 0.63 13.20
N LEU A 404 11.47 1.60 12.62
CA LEU A 404 11.41 1.88 11.18
C LEU A 404 11.83 0.65 10.37
N ARG A 405 12.93 0.00 10.76
CA ARG A 405 13.39 -1.23 10.09
C ARG A 405 12.34 -2.33 10.16
N ARG A 406 11.67 -2.50 11.30
CA ARG A 406 10.56 -3.44 11.43
C ARG A 406 9.39 -3.06 10.52
N ALA A 407 9.01 -1.78 10.48
CA ALA A 407 7.89 -1.28 9.68
C ALA A 407 8.12 -1.42 8.16
N LEU A 408 9.36 -1.31 7.71
CA LEU A 408 9.75 -1.35 6.28
C LEU A 408 10.44 -2.65 5.86
N SER A 409 10.59 -3.62 6.77
CA SER A 409 11.34 -4.86 6.60
C SER A 409 12.76 -4.63 6.06
N GLU A 410 13.51 -3.74 6.70
CA GLU A 410 14.85 -3.35 6.25
C GLU A 410 15.99 -4.10 6.96
N SER A 411 17.08 -4.24 6.22
CA SER A 411 18.35 -4.79 6.68
C SER A 411 18.94 -4.01 7.88
N PRO A 412 19.87 -4.61 8.66
CA PRO A 412 20.60 -3.90 9.71
C PRO A 412 21.30 -2.62 9.19
N PRO A 413 21.47 -1.57 10.02
CA PRO A 413 22.04 -0.29 9.57
C PRO A 413 23.38 -0.42 8.84
N SER A 414 24.26 -1.33 9.27
CA SER A 414 25.56 -1.58 8.62
C SER A 414 25.43 -2.10 7.17
N GLN A 415 24.31 -2.73 6.84
CA GLN A 415 24.01 -3.36 5.55
C GLN A 415 22.92 -2.63 4.76
N LEU A 416 22.41 -1.50 5.27
CA LEU A 416 21.36 -0.74 4.61
C LEU A 416 21.79 -0.39 3.17
N SER A 417 20.95 -0.81 2.23
CA SER A 417 21.18 -0.77 0.79
C SER A 417 20.56 0.47 0.14
N SER A 418 21.07 0.85 -1.04
CA SER A 418 20.52 2.01 -1.78
C SER A 418 19.02 1.87 -2.09
N PRO A 419 18.46 0.70 -2.47
CA PRO A 419 17.03 0.54 -2.66
C PRO A 419 16.19 0.80 -1.39
N GLU A 420 16.65 0.40 -0.21
CA GLU A 420 15.98 0.67 1.06
C GLU A 420 16.01 2.16 1.40
N ILE A 421 17.17 2.81 1.22
CA ILE A 421 17.32 4.26 1.38
C ILE A 421 16.40 5.02 0.42
N ASN A 422 16.35 4.61 -0.85
CA ASN A 422 15.48 5.20 -1.85
C ASN A 422 14.01 4.99 -1.51
N ARG A 423 13.64 3.86 -0.88
CA ARG A 423 12.27 3.63 -0.39
C ARG A 423 11.88 4.66 0.67
N ARG A 424 12.75 4.91 1.65
CA ARG A 424 12.55 5.97 2.67
C ARG A 424 12.46 7.35 2.02
N ALA A 425 13.36 7.66 1.09
CA ALA A 425 13.38 8.95 0.40
C ALA A 425 12.11 9.19 -0.43
N ARG A 426 11.61 8.16 -1.13
CA ARG A 426 10.33 8.23 -1.84
C ARG A 426 9.15 8.42 -0.89
N ALA A 427 9.16 7.76 0.28
CA ALA A 427 8.13 7.96 1.29
C ALA A 427 8.13 9.41 1.82
N TRP A 428 9.31 9.96 2.10
CA TRP A 428 9.46 11.37 2.47
C TRP A 428 8.92 12.29 1.38
N SER A 429 9.29 12.06 0.12
CA SER A 429 8.84 12.88 -1.01
C SER A 429 7.33 12.82 -1.22
N ALA A 430 6.76 11.61 -1.18
CA ALA A 430 5.35 11.38 -1.42
C ALA A 430 4.45 11.95 -0.30
N LEU A 431 4.90 11.93 0.96
CA LEU A 431 4.23 12.63 2.05
C LEU A 431 4.42 14.14 1.95
N THR A 432 5.61 14.61 1.59
CA THR A 432 5.90 16.04 1.43
C THR A 432 5.01 16.69 0.38
N SER A 433 4.75 15.97 -0.73
CA SER A 433 3.89 16.45 -1.82
C SER A 433 2.42 16.64 -1.42
N GLU A 434 1.97 16.07 -0.29
CA GLU A 434 0.65 16.39 0.28
C GLU A 434 0.55 17.82 0.81
N SER A 435 1.67 18.54 0.94
CA SER A 435 1.63 19.95 1.34
C SER A 435 1.45 20.90 0.14
N TYR A 436 1.22 20.37 -1.07
CA TYR A 436 1.19 21.12 -2.32
C TYR A 436 -0.03 20.74 -3.17
N PRO A 437 -0.44 21.59 -4.14
CA PRO A 437 -1.67 21.37 -4.91
C PRO A 437 -1.67 20.12 -5.80
N ALA A 438 -0.49 19.66 -6.22
CA ALA A 438 -0.34 18.50 -7.08
C ALA A 438 0.86 17.64 -6.66
N PRO A 439 0.72 16.30 -6.66
CA PRO A 439 1.82 15.41 -6.35
C PRO A 439 2.80 15.27 -7.53
N TRP A 440 4.10 15.31 -7.24
CA TRP A 440 5.17 15.02 -8.21
C TRP A 440 5.65 13.56 -8.12
N ASN A 441 6.54 13.13 -9.01
CA ASN A 441 7.15 11.79 -8.91
C ASN A 441 8.08 11.69 -7.67
N PRO A 442 7.81 10.79 -6.71
CA PRO A 442 8.54 10.73 -5.45
C PRO A 442 10.00 10.29 -5.60
N ARG A 443 10.41 9.81 -6.78
CA ARG A 443 11.82 9.54 -7.10
C ARG A 443 12.68 10.81 -7.10
N ILE A 444 12.08 12.00 -7.07
CA ILE A 444 12.82 13.26 -6.99
C ILE A 444 13.75 13.31 -5.76
N ALA A 445 13.38 12.60 -4.68
CA ALA A 445 14.16 12.56 -3.45
C ALA A 445 15.29 11.50 -3.42
N GLU A 446 15.53 10.73 -4.50
CA GLU A 446 16.59 9.70 -4.56
C GLU A 446 18.01 10.31 -4.66
N VAL A 447 18.34 11.19 -3.73
CA VAL A 447 19.57 11.99 -3.71
C VAL A 447 20.54 11.56 -2.61
N PHE A 448 20.06 10.83 -1.60
CA PHE A 448 20.87 10.46 -0.43
C PHE A 448 21.95 9.41 -0.72
N HIS A 449 22.99 9.45 0.10
CA HIS A 449 24.12 8.51 0.09
C HIS A 449 24.05 7.62 1.33
N ALA A 450 24.38 6.33 1.16
CA ALA A 450 24.25 5.34 2.24
C ALA A 450 25.06 5.68 3.49
N GLY A 451 26.27 6.24 3.35
CA GLY A 451 27.10 6.64 4.49
C GLY A 451 26.37 7.56 5.47
N ASN A 452 25.72 8.60 4.94
CA ASN A 452 25.02 9.61 5.74
C ASN A 452 23.76 9.04 6.38
N VAL A 453 23.02 8.18 5.66
CA VAL A 453 21.74 7.64 6.14
C VAL A 453 21.94 6.62 7.27
N ARG A 454 23.03 5.85 7.26
CA ARG A 454 23.29 4.83 8.29
C ARG A 454 23.46 5.42 9.69
N ALA A 455 24.07 6.60 9.78
CA ALA A 455 24.21 7.34 11.04
C ALA A 455 22.88 8.00 11.47
N GLY A 456 21.96 8.23 10.53
CA GLY A 456 20.82 9.14 10.70
C GLY A 456 21.18 10.51 10.14
N LEU A 457 20.17 11.24 9.68
CA LEU A 457 20.39 12.60 9.16
C LEU A 457 20.26 13.60 10.29
N GLU A 458 21.31 14.41 10.48
CA GLU A 458 21.30 15.56 11.37
C GLU A 458 21.24 16.84 10.55
N PHE A 459 20.53 17.84 11.08
CA PHE A 459 20.36 19.14 10.44
C PHE A 459 20.22 20.21 11.51
N SER A 460 20.53 21.46 11.13
CA SER A 460 20.80 22.55 12.07
C SER A 460 19.62 22.91 12.99
N GLY A 461 18.39 22.56 12.59
CA GLY A 461 17.17 22.95 13.30
C GLY A 461 16.80 24.42 13.12
N ARG A 462 17.55 25.17 12.30
CA ARG A 462 17.29 26.57 11.99
C ARG A 462 15.98 26.71 11.20
N PRO A 463 15.17 27.74 11.48
CA PRO A 463 13.95 27.99 10.71
C PRO A 463 14.30 28.40 9.28
N LEU A 464 13.37 28.14 8.35
CA LEU A 464 13.59 28.41 6.92
C LEU A 464 14.03 29.84 6.63
N ARG A 465 13.41 30.82 7.30
CA ARG A 465 13.72 32.24 7.17
C ARG A 465 15.19 32.55 7.45
N GLU A 466 15.75 31.91 8.47
CA GLU A 466 17.15 32.10 8.86
C GLU A 466 18.10 31.43 7.85
N LEU A 467 17.77 30.21 7.41
CA LEU A 467 18.53 29.51 6.37
C LEU A 467 18.59 30.35 5.08
N LEU A 468 17.44 30.83 4.59
CA LEU A 468 17.37 31.66 3.39
C LEU A 468 18.10 32.99 3.55
N ALA A 469 18.10 33.60 4.74
CA ALA A 469 18.82 34.84 5.01
C ALA A 469 20.35 34.63 5.02
N ALA A 470 20.83 33.53 5.61
CA ALA A 470 22.25 33.24 5.76
C ALA A 470 22.90 32.58 4.52
N ALA A 471 22.11 31.99 3.62
CA ALA A 471 22.59 31.14 2.53
C ALA A 471 23.59 31.80 1.57
N ASP A 472 23.66 33.13 1.48
CA ASP A 472 24.66 33.81 0.65
C ASP A 472 26.09 33.70 1.22
N SER A 473 26.22 33.62 2.55
CA SER A 473 27.52 33.67 3.26
C SER A 473 27.83 32.44 4.11
N ASP A 474 26.83 31.64 4.45
CA ASP A 474 26.94 30.45 5.30
C ASP A 474 26.84 29.17 4.46
N ASP A 475 27.96 28.46 4.32
CA ASP A 475 28.08 27.23 3.52
C ASP A 475 27.15 26.12 4.03
N GLU A 476 26.98 26.00 5.34
CA GLU A 476 26.12 24.99 5.95
C GLU A 476 24.65 25.30 5.67
N ALA A 477 24.24 26.57 5.80
CA ALA A 477 22.89 26.99 5.44
C ALA A 477 22.56 26.73 3.97
N PHE A 478 23.49 27.05 3.07
CA PHE A 478 23.32 26.83 1.64
C PHE A 478 23.21 25.33 1.30
N GLU A 479 24.12 24.50 1.81
CA GLU A 479 24.07 23.07 1.56
C GLU A 479 22.83 22.40 2.16
N GLU A 480 22.36 22.83 3.33
CA GLU A 480 21.12 22.31 3.92
C GLU A 480 19.90 22.62 3.04
N LEU A 481 19.82 23.81 2.46
CA LEU A 481 18.77 24.19 1.51
C LEU A 481 18.82 23.33 0.24
N VAL A 482 20.00 23.18 -0.36
CA VAL A 482 20.17 22.43 -1.62
C VAL A 482 19.94 20.92 -1.41
N ALA A 483 20.43 20.36 -0.31
CA ALA A 483 20.35 18.92 -0.05
C ALA A 483 18.92 18.45 0.27
N PHE A 484 18.12 19.25 0.99
CA PHE A 484 16.84 18.80 1.53
C PHE A 484 15.60 19.52 0.98
N ARG A 485 15.73 20.73 0.40
CA ARG A 485 14.55 21.51 -0.05
C ARG A 485 14.49 21.68 -1.56
N ALA A 486 15.63 22.00 -2.19
CA ALA A 486 15.67 22.41 -3.59
C ALA A 486 14.99 21.41 -4.55
N ALA A 487 15.21 20.10 -4.38
CA ALA A 487 14.61 19.10 -5.25
C ALA A 487 13.08 19.12 -5.22
N HIS A 488 12.46 19.19 -4.04
CA HIS A 488 11.02 19.26 -3.89
C HIS A 488 10.45 20.57 -4.41
N TRP A 489 11.09 21.69 -4.10
CA TRP A 489 10.62 23.00 -4.53
C TRP A 489 10.66 23.15 -6.05
N LEU A 490 11.74 22.69 -6.70
CA LEU A 490 11.81 22.68 -8.15
C LEU A 490 10.77 21.76 -8.80
N ALA A 491 10.47 20.61 -8.19
CA ALA A 491 9.44 19.69 -8.68
C ALA A 491 8.01 20.25 -8.48
N ALA A 492 7.75 20.94 -7.38
CA ALA A 492 6.45 21.54 -7.08
C ALA A 492 6.01 22.57 -8.13
N PHE A 493 6.97 23.23 -8.79
CA PHE A 493 6.72 24.18 -9.88
C PHE A 493 7.04 23.62 -11.28
N ASP A 494 7.12 22.29 -11.43
CA ASP A 494 7.43 21.59 -12.70
C ASP A 494 8.72 22.07 -13.40
N ILE A 495 9.69 22.55 -12.63
CA ILE A 495 10.99 22.99 -13.14
C ILE A 495 11.88 21.78 -13.40
N ILE A 496 11.77 20.73 -12.58
CA ILE A 496 12.47 19.45 -12.76
C ILE A 496 11.53 18.26 -12.55
N ASP A 497 11.85 17.13 -13.19
CA ASP A 497 11.11 15.87 -13.06
C ASP A 497 12.08 14.67 -12.99
N ALA A 498 11.74 13.65 -12.20
CA ALA A 498 12.55 12.46 -11.98
C ALA A 498 12.53 11.46 -13.15
N ASP A 499 11.49 11.46 -13.99
CA ASP A 499 11.33 10.46 -15.08
C ASP A 499 11.88 10.88 -16.44
N ARG A 500 12.39 12.10 -16.58
CA ARG A 500 13.11 12.56 -17.80
C ARG A 500 14.42 11.81 -18.09
N GLY A 501 14.76 10.80 -17.28
CA GLY A 501 15.85 9.85 -17.49
C GLY A 501 15.46 8.50 -18.13
N SER A 502 14.17 8.21 -18.37
CA SER A 502 13.69 6.93 -18.94
C SER A 502 13.23 7.06 -20.42
N LEU A 503 13.35 5.97 -21.18
CA LEU A 503 13.12 5.90 -22.65
C LEU A 503 11.69 6.25 -23.10
N ALA A 504 10.68 6.16 -22.23
CA ALA A 504 9.27 6.25 -22.61
C ALA A 504 8.70 7.68 -22.68
N GLY A 505 9.32 8.68 -22.03
CA GLY A 505 8.80 10.06 -21.94
C GLY A 505 9.18 10.98 -23.10
N GLN A 506 9.65 10.45 -24.23
CA GLN A 506 10.28 11.23 -25.31
C GLN A 506 9.35 11.66 -26.46
N LYS A 507 8.03 11.76 -26.25
CA LYS A 507 7.11 12.29 -27.27
C LYS A 507 6.17 13.35 -26.72
N THR A 508 6.63 14.60 -26.76
CA THR A 508 5.75 15.76 -26.98
C THR A 508 6.51 16.75 -27.85
N ASP A 509 5.85 17.20 -28.91
CA ASP A 509 6.28 18.27 -29.81
C ASP A 509 6.16 19.60 -29.06
N ASP A 510 7.23 20.41 -29.04
CA ASP A 510 7.16 21.81 -28.61
C ASP A 510 7.60 22.72 -29.76
N ASP A 511 6.79 23.76 -29.94
CA ASP A 511 6.66 24.67 -31.09
C ASP A 511 7.56 25.92 -30.98
N ASP A 512 8.71 25.81 -30.32
CA ASP A 512 9.70 26.89 -30.26
C ASP A 512 11.01 26.41 -30.86
N GLY A 513 11.30 26.90 -32.08
CA GLY A 513 12.40 26.50 -32.98
C GLY A 513 13.85 26.61 -32.47
N ALA A 514 14.08 26.65 -31.16
CA ALA A 514 15.39 26.44 -30.56
C ALA A 514 15.61 24.95 -30.28
N LYS A 515 16.42 24.28 -31.12
CA LYS A 515 16.93 22.92 -30.88
C LYS A 515 17.84 22.87 -29.65
N ALA A 516 17.28 22.98 -28.44
CA ALA A 516 17.97 22.60 -27.22
C ALA A 516 18.05 21.07 -27.20
N ALA A 517 19.22 20.53 -27.56
CA ALA A 517 19.50 19.11 -27.42
C ALA A 517 19.22 18.69 -25.96
N ARG A 518 18.10 17.97 -25.73
CA ARG A 518 17.63 17.52 -24.41
C ARG A 518 18.71 16.65 -23.76
N VAL A 519 19.54 17.24 -22.90
CA VAL A 519 20.56 16.53 -22.13
C VAL A 519 19.89 15.74 -21.02
N ARG A 520 20.08 14.41 -20.98
CA ARG A 520 19.62 13.56 -19.87
C ARG A 520 20.21 14.05 -18.54
N ARG A 521 19.35 14.48 -17.62
CA ARG A 521 19.73 14.96 -16.28
C ARG A 521 19.02 14.13 -15.21
N THR A 522 19.79 13.71 -14.21
CA THR A 522 19.28 13.15 -12.97
C THR A 522 19.09 14.30 -11.98
N VAL A 523 18.28 14.12 -10.95
CA VAL A 523 18.11 15.13 -9.88
C VAL A 523 19.44 15.53 -9.27
N LYS A 524 20.35 14.56 -9.05
CA LYS A 524 21.72 14.84 -8.58
C LYS A 524 22.48 15.82 -9.48
N ASN A 525 22.29 15.74 -10.80
CA ASN A 525 22.90 16.70 -11.73
C ASN A 525 22.32 18.11 -11.56
N HIS A 526 21.00 18.23 -11.34
CA HIS A 526 20.36 19.53 -11.09
C HIS A 526 20.85 20.13 -9.77
N LEU A 527 20.93 19.35 -8.70
CA LEU A 527 21.44 19.84 -7.41
C LEU A 527 22.92 20.24 -7.49
N ASN A 528 23.75 19.49 -8.20
CA ASN A 528 25.15 19.89 -8.41
C ASN A 528 25.27 21.17 -9.25
N ALA A 529 24.39 21.36 -10.24
CA ALA A 529 24.37 22.59 -11.02
C ALA A 529 24.01 23.82 -10.15
N LEU A 530 23.10 23.67 -9.17
CA LEU A 530 22.83 24.72 -8.18
C LEU A 530 24.07 25.06 -7.34
N ARG A 531 24.79 24.04 -6.86
CA ARG A 531 26.02 24.24 -6.05
C ARG A 531 27.08 25.05 -6.77
N ASN A 532 27.18 24.91 -8.09
CA ASN A 532 28.17 25.59 -8.90
C ASN A 532 27.85 27.08 -9.15
N ASN A 533 26.64 27.54 -8.81
CA ASN A 533 26.24 28.93 -8.99
C ASN A 533 25.44 29.43 -7.77
N ARG A 534 26.11 29.53 -6.62
CA ARG A 534 25.51 29.85 -5.32
C ARG A 534 24.62 31.09 -5.35
N GLY A 535 25.12 32.25 -5.79
CA GLY A 535 24.36 33.50 -5.72
C GLY A 535 23.04 33.43 -6.52
N MET A 536 23.08 32.83 -7.71
CA MET A 536 21.88 32.60 -8.52
C MET A 536 20.97 31.53 -7.91
N ALA A 537 21.53 30.47 -7.32
CA ALA A 537 20.78 29.41 -6.66
C ALA A 537 20.04 29.90 -5.40
N VAL A 538 20.68 30.75 -4.59
CA VAL A 538 20.03 31.35 -3.41
C VAL A 538 18.88 32.27 -3.83
N ALA A 539 19.10 33.13 -4.83
CA ALA A 539 18.04 33.98 -5.37
C ALA A 539 16.86 33.17 -5.93
N LEU A 540 17.16 32.08 -6.66
CA LEU A 540 16.17 31.12 -7.14
C LEU A 540 15.36 30.53 -5.99
N LEU A 541 16.01 30.02 -4.94
CA LEU A 541 15.32 29.40 -3.80
C LEU A 541 14.45 30.40 -3.02
N ARG A 542 14.90 31.66 -2.88
CA ARG A 542 14.09 32.74 -2.30
C ARG A 542 12.84 33.02 -3.14
N GLU A 543 12.97 33.12 -4.45
CA GLU A 543 11.84 33.34 -5.35
C GLU A 543 10.84 32.16 -5.35
N LEU A 544 11.31 30.92 -5.23
CA LEU A 544 10.41 29.76 -5.07
C LEU A 544 9.63 29.84 -3.75
N ALA A 545 10.28 30.22 -2.65
CA ALA A 545 9.59 30.43 -1.37
C ALA A 545 8.56 31.58 -1.46
N ASP A 546 8.92 32.69 -2.10
CA ASP A 546 8.02 33.83 -2.33
C ASP A 546 6.86 33.47 -3.26
N ALA A 547 7.08 32.57 -4.23
CA ALA A 547 6.04 32.07 -5.12
C ALA A 547 5.01 31.21 -4.36
N MET A 548 5.46 30.33 -3.46
CA MET A 548 4.56 29.58 -2.57
C MET A 548 3.74 30.52 -1.68
N ASN A 549 4.40 31.52 -1.08
CA ASN A 549 3.75 32.52 -0.23
C ASN A 549 2.74 33.39 -1.00
N GLY A 550 2.94 33.56 -2.31
CA GLY A 550 2.02 34.23 -3.22
C GLY A 550 0.87 33.37 -3.74
N GLY A 551 0.57 32.22 -3.11
CA GLY A 551 -0.50 31.32 -3.53
C GLY A 551 -0.11 30.44 -4.72
N ASP A 552 1.11 29.89 -4.68
CA ASP A 552 1.65 29.02 -5.73
C ASP A 552 1.66 29.67 -7.13
N ARG A 553 1.92 30.98 -7.18
CA ARG A 553 2.11 31.69 -8.44
C ARG A 553 3.29 31.11 -9.21
N ILE A 554 3.30 31.27 -10.53
CA ILE A 554 4.45 30.90 -11.35
C ILE A 554 5.68 31.70 -10.87
N PRO A 555 6.81 31.04 -10.55
CA PRO A 555 8.01 31.73 -10.12
C PRO A 555 8.66 32.49 -11.29
N ARG A 556 9.28 33.62 -11.01
CA ARG A 556 9.97 34.46 -11.99
C ARG A 556 11.43 34.06 -12.15
N ARG A 557 11.98 34.22 -13.35
CA ARG A 557 13.40 33.95 -13.60
C ARG A 557 14.30 34.84 -12.74
N VAL A 558 15.50 34.36 -12.43
CA VAL A 558 16.55 35.13 -11.77
C VAL A 558 17.71 35.41 -12.73
N SER A 559 18.35 36.55 -12.59
CA SER A 559 19.58 36.88 -13.33
C SER A 559 20.79 36.19 -12.67
N ARG A 560 21.93 36.18 -13.37
CA ARG A 560 23.20 35.68 -12.80
C ARG A 560 23.67 36.47 -11.57
N SER A 561 23.23 37.71 -11.41
CA SER A 561 23.50 38.53 -10.23
C SER A 561 22.48 38.33 -9.11
N GLY A 562 21.51 37.44 -9.28
CA GLY A 562 20.45 37.17 -8.30
C GLY A 562 19.26 38.13 -8.35
N ASN A 563 19.16 38.99 -9.38
CA ASN A 563 18.03 39.91 -9.52
C ASN A 563 16.84 39.22 -10.18
N LEU A 564 15.63 39.53 -9.75
CA LEU A 564 14.41 39.02 -10.37
C LEU A 564 14.21 39.61 -11.76
N LEU A 565 13.78 38.77 -12.69
CA LEU A 565 13.40 39.13 -14.05
C LEU A 565 11.87 39.11 -14.19
N MET A 566 11.34 39.77 -15.22
CA MET A 566 9.89 39.82 -15.45
C MET A 566 9.32 38.53 -16.04
N GLU A 567 10.18 37.71 -16.64
CA GLU A 567 9.79 36.50 -17.36
C GLU A 567 9.56 35.32 -16.43
N ASP A 568 8.61 34.45 -16.79
CA ASP A 568 8.28 33.25 -16.04
C ASP A 568 9.36 32.18 -16.16
N MET A 569 9.61 31.51 -15.03
CA MET A 569 10.53 30.41 -14.93
C MET A 569 9.94 29.14 -15.53
N ASN A 570 10.75 28.40 -16.28
CA ASN A 570 10.38 27.10 -16.82
C ASN A 570 11.60 26.17 -16.86
N THR A 571 11.38 24.89 -17.18
CA THR A 571 12.47 23.91 -17.24
C THR A 571 13.56 24.32 -18.23
N ALA A 572 13.19 24.86 -19.40
CA ALA A 572 14.16 25.19 -20.45
C ALA A 572 15.13 26.30 -20.03
N TRP A 573 14.62 27.31 -19.33
CA TRP A 573 15.46 28.34 -18.72
C TRP A 573 16.38 27.75 -17.65
N PHE A 574 15.84 26.92 -16.75
CA PHE A 574 16.62 26.30 -15.68
C PHE A 574 17.77 25.48 -16.24
N ASP A 575 17.50 24.67 -17.28
CA ASP A 575 18.51 23.83 -17.90
C ASP A 575 19.62 24.62 -18.61
N ARG A 576 19.30 25.83 -19.10
CA ARG A 576 20.26 26.72 -19.73
C ARG A 576 21.15 27.43 -18.71
N GLU A 577 20.58 27.98 -17.65
CA GLU A 577 21.31 28.79 -16.67
C GLU A 577 22.03 27.95 -15.60
N PHE A 578 21.54 26.74 -15.33
CA PHE A 578 22.18 25.74 -14.48
C PHE A 578 22.60 24.54 -15.33
N PRO A 579 23.64 24.67 -16.17
CA PRO A 579 24.04 23.60 -17.07
C PRO A 579 24.63 22.42 -16.29
N LYS A 580 24.34 21.20 -16.78
CA LYS A 580 25.07 20.02 -16.33
C LYS A 580 26.54 20.22 -16.67
N GLU A 581 27.43 20.14 -15.68
CA GLU A 581 28.86 20.11 -15.96
C GLU A 581 29.17 18.89 -16.83
N SER A 582 29.45 19.14 -18.11
CA SER A 582 30.11 18.17 -18.96
C SER A 582 31.50 17.99 -18.37
N GLY A 583 31.71 16.93 -17.60
CA GLY A 583 33.02 16.59 -17.05
C GLY A 583 34.05 16.57 -18.17
N LYS A 584 34.81 17.67 -18.33
CA LYS A 584 36.11 17.58 -18.96
C LYS A 584 36.92 16.77 -17.96
N ARG A 585 37.11 15.48 -18.25
CA ARG A 585 38.17 14.68 -17.62
C ARG A 585 39.40 15.59 -17.53
N PRO A 586 40.00 15.81 -16.34
CA PRO A 586 41.26 16.52 -16.29
C PRO A 586 42.22 15.79 -17.23
N GLN A 587 42.78 16.55 -18.17
CA GLN A 587 43.70 16.05 -19.17
C GLN A 587 44.84 15.37 -18.40
N LYS A 588 45.03 14.07 -18.62
CA LYS A 588 46.08 13.29 -17.98
C LYS A 588 47.41 13.94 -18.32
N VAL A 589 48.01 14.66 -17.37
CA VAL A 589 49.36 15.20 -17.50
C VAL A 589 50.27 14.00 -17.78
N PRO A 590 51.00 13.98 -18.90
CA PRO A 590 51.94 12.90 -19.18
C PRO A 590 53.00 12.89 -18.09
N ALA A 591 53.19 11.73 -17.43
CA ALA A 591 54.28 11.56 -16.50
C ALA A 591 55.61 11.90 -17.19
N PRO A 592 56.51 12.66 -16.54
CA PRO A 592 57.80 12.99 -17.14
C PRO A 592 58.59 11.71 -17.41
N ARG A 593 59.00 11.55 -18.67
CA ARG A 593 59.90 10.48 -19.13
C ARG A 593 61.21 10.58 -18.36
N GLN A 594 61.49 9.59 -17.50
CA GLN A 594 62.84 9.42 -16.97
C GLN A 594 63.72 8.74 -18.04
N SER A 595 64.76 9.48 -18.41
CA SER A 595 65.84 9.09 -19.29
C SER A 595 66.65 7.92 -18.71
N ARG A 596 66.94 6.93 -19.56
CA ARG A 596 68.02 5.96 -19.35
C ARG A 596 69.36 6.67 -19.54
N SER A 597 70.31 6.46 -18.62
CA SER A 597 71.60 5.82 -18.94
C SER A 597 72.58 5.71 -17.76
N VAL A 598 73.09 4.47 -17.57
CA VAL A 598 74.52 4.09 -17.43
C VAL A 598 75.19 4.07 -16.03
N LEU A 599 75.26 2.83 -15.51
CA LEU A 599 76.42 2.01 -15.05
C LEU A 599 77.41 2.46 -13.94
N LEU A 600 77.36 1.67 -12.84
CA LEU A 600 78.43 0.96 -12.08
C LEU A 600 79.43 1.77 -11.20
N PRO A 601 80.19 1.11 -10.29
CA PRO A 601 79.88 -0.01 -9.38
C PRO A 601 80.34 0.27 -7.92
N ARG A 602 79.91 -0.49 -6.91
CA ARG A 602 80.70 -0.68 -5.65
C ARG A 602 80.16 -1.79 -4.73
N SER A 603 81.01 -2.77 -4.48
CA SER A 603 81.24 -3.45 -3.19
C SER A 603 82.73 -3.20 -2.85
N PRO A 604 83.26 -3.30 -1.60
CA PRO A 604 82.88 -4.24 -0.53
C PRO A 604 82.98 -3.68 0.93
N SER A 605 82.85 -4.60 1.92
CA SER A 605 83.17 -4.51 3.36
C SER A 605 82.24 -3.64 4.24
N GLY A 606 81.78 -4.03 5.43
CA GLY A 606 82.07 -5.13 6.35
C GLY A 606 82.08 -4.57 7.80
N GLY A 607 81.33 -5.19 8.73
CA GLY A 607 81.49 -4.98 10.19
C GLY A 607 80.20 -4.72 10.99
N GLY A 608 79.99 -5.53 12.05
CA GLY A 608 78.82 -5.63 12.93
C GLY A 608 78.37 -4.34 13.65
N ILE A 609 77.25 -4.32 14.35
CA ILE A 609 76.97 -5.11 15.57
C ILE A 609 75.45 -5.26 15.78
N HIS A 610 75.07 -6.45 16.24
CA HIS A 610 73.76 -6.81 16.80
C HIS A 610 73.52 -6.15 18.17
N GLU A 611 72.32 -5.60 18.41
CA GLU A 611 71.49 -5.92 19.58
C GLU A 611 70.10 -5.30 19.39
N ASP A 612 69.08 -6.17 19.43
CA ASP A 612 67.69 -5.86 19.17
C ASP A 612 66.86 -6.02 20.46
N LYS A 613 65.86 -5.15 20.51
CA LYS A 613 64.68 -4.96 21.35
C LYS A 613 64.03 -6.16 22.10
N SER A 614 63.28 -5.73 23.12
CA SER A 614 61.87 -6.06 23.43
C SER A 614 61.50 -7.36 24.16
N VAL A 615 60.54 -7.21 25.08
CA VAL A 615 59.77 -8.21 25.85
C VAL A 615 58.45 -7.53 26.27
N PRO A 616 57.30 -8.21 26.54
CA PRO A 616 56.92 -9.62 26.30
C PRO A 616 55.57 -9.86 25.57
N ALA A 617 55.41 -11.13 25.20
CA ALA A 617 54.27 -11.90 24.65
C ALA A 617 53.22 -12.30 25.72
N PRO A 618 52.22 -13.20 25.47
CA PRO A 618 52.35 -14.64 25.06
C PRO A 618 51.45 -15.06 23.86
N SER A 619 51.87 -15.90 22.89
CA SER A 619 51.97 -17.40 22.79
C SER A 619 50.64 -18.17 22.95
N GLU A 620 50.23 -19.17 22.14
CA GLU A 620 50.92 -20.05 21.18
C GLU A 620 49.92 -20.82 20.25
N ARG A 621 50.40 -21.27 19.07
CA ARG A 621 49.72 -22.12 18.03
C ARG A 621 50.12 -23.63 18.19
N PRO A 622 49.75 -24.60 17.30
CA PRO A 622 50.39 -24.81 15.95
C PRO A 622 49.42 -25.27 14.82
N LEU A 623 49.52 -24.87 13.52
CA LEU A 623 50.41 -25.29 12.39
C LEU A 623 50.18 -26.75 11.89
N SER A 624 50.15 -27.14 10.61
CA SER A 624 50.55 -26.54 9.31
C SER A 624 50.19 -27.46 8.11
N VAL A 625 50.40 -26.92 6.89
CA VAL A 625 50.89 -27.55 5.63
C VAL A 625 49.91 -27.65 4.45
N VAL A 626 50.30 -26.97 3.36
CA VAL A 626 49.84 -27.05 1.96
C VAL A 626 50.87 -27.87 1.16
N PRO A 627 50.48 -28.51 0.04
CA PRO A 627 51.15 -28.14 -1.21
C PRO A 627 50.19 -28.00 -2.41
N ALA A 628 50.67 -27.25 -3.39
CA ALA A 628 50.02 -26.92 -4.65
C ALA A 628 50.42 -27.85 -5.82
N ASN A 629 49.66 -27.71 -6.91
CA ASN A 629 49.92 -28.02 -8.32
C ASN A 629 49.51 -29.39 -8.91
N GLY A 630 48.73 -29.31 -10.02
CA GLY A 630 49.06 -30.04 -11.25
C GLY A 630 47.98 -30.92 -11.92
N SER A 631 47.21 -30.32 -12.84
CA SER A 631 46.74 -30.83 -14.15
C SER A 631 46.19 -32.26 -14.37
N ASN A 632 45.04 -32.30 -15.08
CA ASN A 632 44.60 -33.25 -16.12
C ASN A 632 44.47 -34.75 -15.79
N SER A 633 43.24 -35.29 -15.86
CA SER A 633 42.81 -36.29 -16.88
C SER A 633 41.45 -36.93 -16.57
N SER A 634 40.58 -36.89 -17.59
CA SER A 634 39.79 -38.01 -18.13
C SER A 634 38.82 -38.80 -17.25
N ALA A 635 37.54 -38.70 -17.64
CA ALA A 635 36.44 -39.60 -17.30
C ALA A 635 36.58 -40.99 -17.95
N PRO A 636 35.95 -42.04 -17.39
CA PRO A 636 35.63 -43.26 -18.10
C PRO A 636 34.13 -43.32 -18.50
N ALA A 637 33.88 -43.87 -19.69
CA ALA A 637 32.58 -44.14 -20.30
C ALA A 637 32.17 -45.62 -20.07
N LEU A 638 30.86 -45.95 -20.00
CA LEU A 638 30.00 -46.66 -20.99
C LEU A 638 29.03 -47.60 -20.19
N PRO A 639 27.93 -48.19 -20.73
CA PRO A 639 27.51 -48.28 -22.14
C PRO A 639 26.02 -48.01 -22.46
N LEU A 640 25.73 -47.80 -23.75
CA LEU A 640 24.42 -47.91 -24.42
C LEU A 640 24.20 -49.34 -24.97
N PRO A 641 22.96 -49.69 -25.35
CA PRO A 641 22.77 -50.46 -26.58
C PRO A 641 21.72 -49.87 -27.55
N ALA A 642 22.17 -49.76 -28.80
CA ALA A 642 21.58 -50.10 -30.11
C ALA A 642 20.12 -49.74 -30.46
N VAL A 643 20.01 -49.08 -31.62
CA VAL A 643 18.83 -48.92 -32.47
C VAL A 643 18.82 -50.03 -33.54
N SER A 644 17.64 -50.55 -33.89
CA SER A 644 17.39 -51.24 -35.17
C SER A 644 15.92 -51.03 -35.59
N ASP A 645 15.74 -50.58 -36.82
CA ASP A 645 14.48 -50.32 -37.52
C ASP A 645 13.62 -51.57 -37.77
N THR A 646 12.29 -51.41 -37.82
CA THR A 646 11.45 -51.85 -38.97
C THR A 646 9.99 -51.40 -38.82
N ALA A 647 9.43 -50.93 -39.92
CA ALA A 647 8.04 -50.48 -40.06
C ALA A 647 7.09 -51.61 -40.48
N LYS A 648 5.83 -51.58 -39.98
CA LYS A 648 4.56 -51.56 -40.76
C LYS A 648 3.34 -52.11 -39.98
N SER A 649 2.30 -51.29 -39.98
CA SER A 649 0.88 -51.61 -40.26
C SER A 649 -0.02 -52.34 -39.24
N ALA A 650 -1.13 -51.64 -38.97
CA ALA A 650 -2.53 -52.10 -38.84
C ALA A 650 -3.13 -52.50 -37.48
N SER A 651 -4.22 -51.78 -37.18
CA SER A 651 -5.55 -52.21 -36.71
C SER A 651 -5.77 -52.70 -35.27
N GLU A 652 -6.73 -52.01 -34.66
CA GLU A 652 -7.87 -52.53 -33.87
C GLU A 652 -7.75 -52.77 -32.35
N HIS A 653 -8.54 -51.94 -31.64
CA HIS A 653 -9.55 -52.33 -30.64
C HIS A 653 -9.09 -52.93 -29.28
N SER A 654 -9.42 -52.16 -28.22
CA SER A 654 -10.21 -52.58 -27.04
C SER A 654 -9.59 -52.38 -25.66
N HIS A 655 -10.25 -51.49 -24.91
CA HIS A 655 -10.58 -51.57 -23.49
C HIS A 655 -9.52 -51.29 -22.39
N PRO A 656 -10.00 -50.81 -21.22
CA PRO A 656 -9.31 -49.83 -20.38
C PRO A 656 -8.49 -50.51 -19.27
N SER A 657 -7.34 -49.96 -18.97
CA SER A 657 -6.54 -50.36 -17.82
C SER A 657 -6.71 -49.37 -16.68
N GLU A 658 -6.92 -49.95 -15.51
CA GLU A 658 -7.24 -49.36 -14.20
C GLU A 658 -6.31 -48.22 -13.76
N PRO A 659 -6.79 -47.30 -12.90
CA PRO A 659 -5.93 -46.32 -12.26
C PRO A 659 -4.97 -47.02 -11.30
N VAL A 660 -3.68 -46.88 -11.57
CA VAL A 660 -2.59 -47.27 -10.67
C VAL A 660 -2.78 -46.53 -9.34
N SER A 661 -3.18 -47.28 -8.32
CA SER A 661 -3.28 -46.80 -6.94
C SER A 661 -1.88 -46.42 -6.43
N ALA A 662 -1.72 -45.17 -6.00
CA ALA A 662 -0.58 -44.74 -5.21
C ALA A 662 -0.52 -45.54 -3.90
N PRO A 663 0.68 -45.83 -3.35
CA PRO A 663 0.80 -46.62 -2.13
C PRO A 663 0.13 -45.87 -0.96
N ALA A 664 -0.83 -46.53 -0.32
CA ALA A 664 -1.44 -46.06 0.91
C ALA A 664 -0.36 -45.83 1.97
N VAL A 665 -0.16 -44.58 2.38
CA VAL A 665 0.60 -44.25 3.58
C VAL A 665 -0.24 -44.74 4.75
N SER A 666 0.25 -45.80 5.40
CA SER A 666 -0.30 -46.33 6.64
C SER A 666 -0.20 -45.25 7.71
N VAL A 667 -1.34 -44.86 8.29
CA VAL A 667 -1.41 -44.01 9.47
C VAL A 667 -0.83 -44.79 10.65
N PRO A 668 0.27 -44.35 11.29
CA PRO A 668 0.77 -44.99 12.50
C PRO A 668 -0.17 -44.73 13.66
N ASP A 669 -0.33 -45.76 14.49
CA ASP A 669 -1.06 -45.75 15.76
C ASP A 669 -0.62 -44.55 16.64
N HIS A 670 -1.58 -43.72 17.09
CA HIS A 670 -1.31 -42.41 17.71
C HIS A 670 -0.88 -42.46 19.19
N SER A 671 -0.39 -43.59 19.68
CA SER A 671 0.23 -43.69 21.00
C SER A 671 1.75 -43.68 20.86
N GLU A 672 2.38 -42.62 21.41
CA GLU A 672 3.84 -42.41 21.59
C GLU A 672 4.60 -41.61 20.51
N VAL A 673 3.99 -40.62 19.82
CA VAL A 673 4.81 -39.60 19.14
C VAL A 673 5.11 -38.45 20.11
N THR A 674 6.38 -38.22 20.40
CA THR A 674 6.81 -37.12 21.26
C THR A 674 6.75 -35.77 20.54
N LEU A 675 6.59 -34.67 21.27
CA LEU A 675 6.63 -33.31 20.71
C LEU A 675 7.94 -33.04 19.95
N GLY A 676 9.06 -33.56 20.46
CA GLY A 676 10.37 -33.42 19.80
C GLY A 676 10.44 -34.10 18.44
N GLU A 677 9.78 -35.26 18.28
CA GLU A 677 9.71 -35.98 16.99
C GLU A 677 8.80 -35.26 15.98
N LEU A 678 7.70 -34.66 16.44
CA LEU A 678 6.84 -33.83 15.58
C LEU A 678 7.57 -32.57 15.10
N VAL A 679 8.33 -31.91 15.97
CA VAL A 679 9.13 -30.73 15.62
C VAL A 679 10.25 -31.09 14.64
N ALA A 680 10.97 -32.20 14.88
CA ALA A 680 12.01 -32.68 13.96
C ALA A 680 11.43 -33.06 12.59
N ARG A 681 10.24 -33.66 12.56
CA ARG A 681 9.53 -33.99 11.32
C ARG A 681 9.07 -32.74 10.57
N ALA A 682 8.62 -31.69 11.29
CA ALA A 682 8.28 -30.40 10.69
C ALA A 682 9.50 -29.66 10.12
N ASP A 683 10.66 -29.65 10.81
CA ASP A 683 11.92 -29.09 10.29
C ASP A 683 12.35 -29.81 8.99
N LEU A 684 12.28 -31.14 8.97
CA LEU A 684 12.62 -31.91 7.77
C LEU A 684 11.70 -31.58 6.58
N LEU A 685 10.39 -31.52 6.81
CA LEU A 685 9.41 -31.22 5.76
C LEU A 685 9.56 -29.80 5.21
N THR A 686 9.85 -28.82 6.07
CA THR A 686 10.05 -27.42 5.65
C THR A 686 11.36 -27.22 4.87
N ARG A 687 12.44 -27.95 5.23
CA ARG A 687 13.67 -27.97 4.42
C ARG A 687 13.45 -28.57 3.04
N ASN A 688 12.72 -29.69 2.96
CA ASN A 688 12.40 -30.32 1.68
C ASN A 688 11.55 -29.39 0.80
N LEU A 689 10.57 -28.69 1.40
CA LEU A 689 9.77 -27.69 0.70
C LEU A 689 10.64 -26.56 0.13
N LEU A 690 11.61 -26.07 0.90
CA LEU A 690 12.54 -25.04 0.45
C LEU A 690 13.43 -25.51 -0.72
N GLU A 691 13.88 -26.76 -0.69
CA GLU A 691 14.67 -27.37 -1.77
C GLU A 691 13.84 -27.50 -3.05
N VAL A 692 12.60 -28.00 -2.94
CA VAL A 692 11.66 -28.10 -4.07
C VAL A 692 11.36 -26.72 -4.65
N ALA A 693 11.15 -25.70 -3.81
CA ALA A 693 10.91 -24.33 -4.25
C ALA A 693 12.11 -23.74 -5.02
N ARG A 694 13.35 -24.00 -4.56
CA ARG A 694 14.57 -23.59 -5.27
C ARG A 694 14.70 -24.30 -6.61
N GLY A 695 14.46 -25.62 -6.66
CA GLY A 695 14.47 -26.38 -7.90
C GLY A 695 13.44 -25.88 -8.91
N ALA A 696 12.22 -25.55 -8.44
CA ALA A 696 11.20 -24.94 -9.29
C ALA A 696 11.66 -23.57 -9.83
N GLN A 697 12.24 -22.71 -8.98
CA GLN A 697 12.76 -21.41 -9.38
C GLN A 697 13.84 -21.52 -10.46
N GLU A 698 14.77 -22.48 -10.35
CA GLU A 698 15.79 -22.73 -11.36
C GLU A 698 15.16 -23.14 -12.71
N VAL A 699 14.19 -24.05 -12.69
CA VAL A 699 13.47 -24.48 -13.90
C VAL A 699 12.72 -23.32 -14.55
N PHE A 700 11.99 -22.52 -13.78
CA PHE A 700 11.29 -21.34 -14.28
C PHE A 700 12.25 -20.24 -14.76
N GLY A 701 13.44 -20.12 -14.16
CA GLY A 701 14.49 -19.20 -14.62
C GLY A 701 15.10 -19.60 -15.96
N MET A 702 15.18 -20.91 -16.26
CA MET A 702 15.67 -21.42 -17.54
C MET A 702 14.64 -21.32 -18.68
N LEU A 703 13.34 -21.40 -18.34
CA LEU A 703 12.22 -21.48 -19.30
C LEU A 703 12.22 -20.38 -20.38
N PRO A 704 12.42 -19.07 -20.06
CA PRO A 704 12.42 -18.00 -21.06
C PRO A 704 13.54 -18.15 -22.10
N SER A 705 14.73 -18.58 -21.65
CA SER A 705 15.89 -18.76 -22.53
C SER A 705 15.72 -19.94 -23.50
N LEU A 706 15.07 -21.02 -23.05
CA LEU A 706 14.73 -22.18 -23.86
C LEU A 706 13.58 -21.88 -24.84
N ALA A 707 12.54 -21.19 -24.37
CA ALA A 707 11.41 -20.77 -25.19
C ALA A 707 11.86 -19.84 -26.34
N MET A 708 12.76 -18.89 -26.05
CA MET A 708 13.36 -18.02 -27.06
C MET A 708 14.18 -18.80 -28.10
N LYS A 709 14.96 -19.80 -27.68
CA LYS A 709 15.73 -20.67 -28.60
C LYS A 709 14.84 -21.55 -29.47
N GLN A 710 13.64 -21.89 -29.01
CA GLN A 710 12.69 -22.75 -29.73
C GLN A 710 11.59 -21.98 -30.48
N GLY A 711 11.63 -20.64 -30.47
CA GLY A 711 10.63 -19.81 -31.13
C GLY A 711 9.23 -19.87 -30.49
N VAL A 712 9.13 -20.30 -29.23
CA VAL A 712 7.87 -20.41 -28.50
C VAL A 712 7.60 -19.09 -27.76
N ALA A 713 6.60 -18.34 -28.23
CA ALA A 713 6.26 -17.03 -27.65
C ALA A 713 5.64 -17.11 -26.24
N ARG A 714 4.95 -18.22 -25.92
CA ARG A 714 4.26 -18.43 -24.64
C ARG A 714 4.40 -19.88 -24.15
N PRO A 715 5.47 -20.22 -23.43
CA PRO A 715 5.78 -21.61 -23.07
C PRO A 715 4.83 -22.25 -22.04
N LEU A 716 3.95 -21.46 -21.39
CA LEU A 716 2.97 -21.93 -20.41
C LEU A 716 1.50 -21.76 -20.87
N ALA A 717 1.26 -21.47 -22.15
CA ALA A 717 -0.10 -21.20 -22.66
C ALA A 717 -0.92 -22.47 -22.97
N ASN A 718 -0.37 -23.66 -22.78
CA ASN A 718 -1.08 -24.92 -22.97
C ASN A 718 -1.68 -25.43 -21.64
N GLN A 719 -2.45 -26.52 -21.71
CA GLN A 719 -3.10 -27.14 -20.55
C GLN A 719 -2.09 -27.49 -19.45
N ALA A 720 -0.94 -28.06 -19.80
CA ALA A 720 0.12 -28.37 -18.86
C ALA A 720 0.67 -27.13 -18.14
N GLY A 721 0.84 -26.01 -18.83
CA GLY A 721 1.25 -24.73 -18.22
C GLY A 721 0.19 -24.15 -17.29
N SER A 722 -1.09 -24.31 -17.64
CA SER A 722 -2.22 -23.91 -16.77
C SER A 722 -2.28 -24.77 -15.50
N ASP A 723 -2.08 -26.08 -15.63
CA ASP A 723 -2.02 -27.00 -14.50
C ASP A 723 -0.83 -26.69 -13.58
N VAL A 724 0.33 -26.35 -14.14
CA VAL A 724 1.50 -25.89 -13.37
C VAL A 724 1.17 -24.62 -12.58
N MET A 725 0.51 -23.62 -13.19
CA MET A 725 0.14 -22.39 -12.49
C MET A 725 -0.93 -22.62 -11.41
N ARG A 726 -1.90 -23.52 -11.64
CA ARG A 726 -2.90 -23.93 -10.65
C ARG A 726 -2.24 -24.60 -9.44
N ASN A 727 -1.33 -25.56 -9.68
CA ASN A 727 -0.62 -26.26 -8.60
C ASN A 727 0.26 -25.31 -7.78
N ILE A 728 0.85 -24.27 -8.39
CA ILE A 728 1.59 -23.23 -7.67
C ILE A 728 0.64 -22.40 -6.79
N ALA A 729 -0.54 -22.03 -7.30
CA ALA A 729 -1.52 -21.27 -6.53
C ALA A 729 -2.03 -22.06 -5.31
N GLU A 730 -2.36 -23.33 -5.49
CA GLU A 730 -2.75 -24.25 -4.41
C GLU A 730 -1.61 -24.43 -3.39
N ALA A 731 -0.38 -24.67 -3.84
CA ALA A 731 0.78 -24.78 -2.95
C ALA A 731 1.02 -23.50 -2.14
N LEU A 732 0.80 -22.31 -2.72
CA LEU A 732 0.92 -21.04 -1.99
C LEU A 732 -0.17 -20.86 -0.92
N GLN A 733 -1.38 -21.37 -1.15
CA GLN A 733 -2.44 -21.37 -0.13
C GLN A 733 -2.06 -22.29 1.04
N GLU A 734 -1.60 -23.51 0.76
CA GLU A 734 -1.16 -24.46 1.78
C GLU A 734 0.03 -23.95 2.58
N VAL A 735 1.00 -23.29 1.94
CA VAL A 735 2.15 -22.68 2.63
C VAL A 735 1.73 -21.49 3.51
N ARG A 736 0.71 -20.73 3.12
CA ARG A 736 0.13 -19.68 3.98
C ARG A 736 -0.57 -20.27 5.19
N ALA A 737 -1.38 -21.32 5.01
CA ALA A 737 -2.02 -22.02 6.11
C ALA A 737 -0.99 -22.64 7.07
N LEU A 738 0.10 -23.21 6.55
CA LEU A 738 1.21 -23.73 7.36
C LEU A 738 1.88 -22.63 8.21
N ARG A 739 2.05 -21.43 7.63
CA ARG A 739 2.59 -20.27 8.34
C ARG A 739 1.64 -19.82 9.46
N GLU A 740 0.35 -19.72 9.18
CA GLU A 740 -0.66 -19.32 10.18
C GLU A 740 -0.69 -20.32 11.35
N ALA A 741 -0.69 -21.62 11.06
CA ALA A 741 -0.61 -22.68 12.07
C ALA A 741 0.71 -22.60 12.89
N GLY A 742 1.83 -22.24 12.26
CA GLY A 742 3.11 -22.02 12.95
C GLY A 742 3.11 -20.78 13.85
N GLU A 743 2.48 -19.68 13.42
CA GLU A 743 2.33 -18.46 14.20
C GLU A 743 1.44 -18.68 15.45
N ASP A 744 0.43 -19.55 15.35
CA ASP A 744 -0.47 -19.94 16.45
C ASP A 744 0.20 -20.84 17.50
N LEU A 745 1.20 -21.64 17.12
CA LEU A 745 1.86 -22.63 17.99
C LEU A 745 3.07 -22.10 18.78
N GLY A 746 3.61 -20.93 18.43
CA GLY A 746 4.78 -20.35 19.10
C GLY A 746 4.98 -18.90 18.72
N GLY A 747 4.51 -18.00 19.57
CA GLY A 747 4.54 -16.55 19.33
C GLY A 747 5.88 -16.05 18.81
N ARG A 748 5.82 -15.27 17.71
CA ARG A 748 6.92 -14.56 17.03
C ARG A 748 8.27 -15.28 17.15
N ALA A 749 8.58 -16.14 16.19
CA ALA A 749 9.99 -16.38 15.87
C ALA A 749 10.60 -15.05 15.42
N ASP A 750 11.53 -14.52 16.23
CA ASP A 750 12.39 -13.40 15.85
C ASP A 750 13.20 -13.81 14.60
N LEU A 751 12.77 -13.32 13.44
CA LEU A 751 13.57 -13.30 12.20
C LEU A 751 13.40 -11.96 11.48
#